data_AF-A0A9Q0JFA2-F1
#
_entry.id   AF-A0A9Q0JFA2-F1
#
_cell.length_a   1.000
_cell.length_b   1.000
_cell.length_c   1.000
_cell.angle_alpha   90.00
_cell.angle_beta   90.00
_cell.angle_gamma   90.00
#
_symmetry.space_group_name_H-M   'P 1'
#
loop_
_entity.id
_entity.type
_entity.pdbx_description
1 polymer ?
#
loop_
_entity_poly.entity_id
_entity_poly.type
_entity_poly.pdbx_seq_one_letter_code
_entity_poly.pdbx_strand_id
1 'polypeptide(L)'
;MIFKTHVLFCLLFISTTLNPIVVLCKTSPSESESSYILTCGDSSPGTDSDGRKWEPTARVFTSQSSYKFSVPANSRLWIRLHFYPSTYSSLNPNHSYFSVSANTFTLLKNFSASLTALALTQAYIIREFSLTPTESGTLNLTFTPSTQYKGSYAFINGIEVIPMPGIFQAATLVGFTSHQSIDVAGSALQTMYRLNVGGQYISATSDSGLTRQWYDDSPYLFGAAVGVTSLANISIQYPTQNVPKSIAPLDVYRTSRSMGPDPRVNVNYNLTWIFRVDSNFTYVVRFHFCEYQERKVNQRVFDIFVNNQTAQEGADVIGWSGAQGVPVYKDYAIRGGEQELWVALHPRVSTKPEYYDAILNGLEIFKLSETNGNLAGPNPVPSPMMLEEETTKENSPFGSSKWKIIVGITGGIGGLAIVAIIISILVLRKRRKATGSPSPSGGWLPLYIQSLTSGSKSTVSGKASASSQLSSLPQGLCRHFSLMEIKQATKNFSESQVIGVGGFGKVFRGVIDQGTEVAIKRSNPSSQQGVNDLAEWSVHCLKEGLLEDTIDPHLKGQIDTQSFYKFVDTAEKCLADNGLSRPSMGDVLWNLEYALQLQEKSAEVNLVAEESKIVDMPVTGVESREIEEVVDQNNNANFSQPVHPAVV
;
A
#
# COMPACT_ATOMS: atom_id res chain seq x y z
N MET A 1 -39.73 50.13 -2.69
CA MET A 1 -40.24 49.32 -1.56
C MET A 1 -39.72 47.91 -1.74
N ILE A 2 -38.66 47.50 -1.04
CA ILE A 2 -38.60 47.15 0.39
C ILE A 2 -38.38 45.61 0.45
N PHE A 3 -37.41 45.22 1.25
CA PHE A 3 -37.00 43.85 1.61
C PHE A 3 -36.05 43.07 0.68
N LYS A 4 -34.84 43.62 0.46
CA LYS A 4 -33.60 42.83 0.50
C LYS A 4 -32.44 43.63 1.14
N THR A 5 -32.69 44.22 2.32
CA THR A 5 -31.72 45.15 2.96
C THR A 5 -31.65 45.06 4.49
N HIS A 6 -31.91 43.91 5.11
CA HIS A 6 -31.81 43.78 6.59
C HIS A 6 -31.08 42.55 7.16
N VAL A 7 -30.43 41.71 6.35
CA VAL A 7 -29.58 40.62 6.92
C VAL A 7 -28.09 40.83 6.63
N LEU A 8 -27.75 41.56 5.58
CA LEU A 8 -26.37 41.89 5.24
C LEU A 8 -25.77 43.03 6.08
N PHE A 9 -26.59 43.75 6.86
CA PHE A 9 -26.17 44.91 7.67
C PHE A 9 -25.89 44.55 9.15
N CYS A 10 -26.24 43.34 9.62
CA CYS A 10 -25.99 42.90 11.00
C CYS A 10 -24.70 42.08 11.18
N LEU A 11 -24.06 41.60 10.10
CA LEU A 11 -22.83 40.80 10.20
C LEU A 11 -21.54 41.58 9.89
N LEU A 12 -21.66 42.80 9.34
CA LEU A 12 -20.52 43.66 9.00
C LEU A 12 -20.21 44.75 10.04
N PHE A 13 -20.97 44.83 11.14
CA PHE A 13 -20.82 45.89 12.16
C PHE A 13 -20.25 45.43 13.53
N ILE A 14 -19.87 44.16 13.69
CA ILE A 14 -19.22 43.68 14.93
C ILE A 14 -17.71 43.40 14.71
N SER A 15 -17.22 43.50 13.47
CA SER A 15 -15.81 43.23 13.15
C SER A 15 -14.87 44.45 13.27
N THR A 16 -15.38 45.64 13.56
CA THR A 16 -14.55 46.85 13.58
C THR A 16 -14.99 47.79 14.69
N THR A 17 -14.56 47.52 15.93
CA THR A 17 -14.12 48.51 16.93
C THR A 17 -14.02 47.87 18.32
N LEU A 18 -12.92 47.19 18.65
CA LEU A 18 -12.35 47.15 20.00
C LEU A 18 -10.87 46.72 19.88
N ASN A 19 -9.99 47.71 19.70
CA ASN A 19 -8.58 47.70 20.10
C ASN A 19 -8.47 48.71 21.27
N PRO A 20 -7.38 48.82 22.06
CA PRO A 20 -6.17 48.00 22.16
C PRO A 20 -5.77 47.64 23.63
N ILE A 21 -4.86 46.69 23.85
CA ILE A 21 -3.87 46.81 24.94
C ILE A 21 -2.49 46.42 24.39
N VAL A 22 -1.59 47.39 24.48
CA VAL A 22 -0.15 47.29 24.24
C VAL A 22 0.51 46.79 25.52
N VAL A 23 1.39 45.79 25.43
CA VAL A 23 2.54 45.65 26.34
C VAL A 23 3.77 45.32 25.49
N LEU A 24 4.80 46.16 25.66
CA LEU A 24 6.08 46.15 24.95
C LEU A 24 7.04 45.08 25.48
N CYS A 25 7.67 44.39 24.51
CA CYS A 25 9.09 44.11 24.35
C CYS A 25 9.90 43.38 25.45
N LYS A 26 10.45 42.21 25.08
CA LYS A 26 11.91 42.01 25.04
C LYS A 26 12.31 40.86 24.12
N THR A 27 13.23 41.15 23.21
CA THR A 27 14.00 40.19 22.40
C THR A 27 15.03 39.45 23.26
N SER A 28 15.15 38.13 23.08
CA SER A 28 16.44 37.46 22.87
C SER A 28 16.23 36.07 22.25
N PRO A 29 17.18 35.59 21.43
CA PRO A 29 16.99 34.45 20.54
C PRO A 29 17.32 33.13 21.27
N SER A 30 16.61 32.06 20.92
CA SER A 30 17.15 30.72 21.06
C SER A 30 16.99 30.03 19.71
N GLU A 31 18.08 29.96 18.98
CA GLU A 31 18.25 29.01 17.88
C GLU A 31 17.97 27.61 18.43
N SER A 32 16.90 26.98 17.94
CA SER A 32 16.79 25.54 17.94
C SER A 32 16.52 25.12 16.50
N GLU A 33 17.51 24.42 15.96
CA GLU A 33 17.63 23.88 14.61
C GLU A 33 16.28 23.58 13.95
N SER A 34 15.85 24.49 13.07
CA SER A 34 14.73 24.26 12.18
C SER A 34 15.21 23.39 11.03
N SER A 35 14.91 22.11 11.09
CA SER A 35 14.98 21.25 9.90
C SER A 35 13.85 21.68 8.96
N TYR A 36 14.21 22.38 7.89
CA TYR A 36 13.27 22.69 6.82
C TYR A 36 13.21 21.49 5.88
N ILE A 37 12.04 20.85 5.77
CA ILE A 37 11.76 19.85 4.73
C ILE A 37 10.99 20.55 3.61
N LEU A 38 11.59 20.57 2.42
CA LEU A 38 10.96 21.06 1.20
C LEU A 38 10.28 19.86 0.50
N THR A 39 8.96 19.92 0.35
CA THR A 39 8.20 18.96 -0.48
C THR A 39 7.34 19.75 -1.46
N CYS A 40 7.14 19.20 -2.65
CA CYS A 40 6.55 19.90 -3.77
C CYS A 40 5.61 19.05 -4.60
N GLY A 41 4.71 19.72 -5.30
CA GLY A 41 3.75 19.10 -6.20
C GLY A 41 2.34 19.66 -6.13
N ASP A 42 2.07 20.50 -5.14
CA ASP A 42 0.85 21.29 -5.07
C ASP A 42 1.09 22.70 -5.66
N SER A 43 0.04 23.48 -5.88
CA SER A 43 0.17 24.88 -6.33
C SER A 43 0.30 25.87 -5.17
N SER A 44 0.12 25.39 -3.94
CA SER A 44 0.09 26.19 -2.71
C SER A 44 0.88 25.52 -1.58
N PRO A 45 1.44 26.32 -0.63
CA PRO A 45 2.02 25.78 0.59
C PRO A 45 1.03 24.93 1.38
N GLY A 46 1.55 23.91 2.04
CA GLY A 46 0.76 23.00 2.87
C GLY A 46 1.46 22.63 4.16
N THR A 47 0.80 21.78 4.94
CA THR A 47 1.38 21.13 6.12
C THR A 47 1.16 19.64 5.92
N ASP A 48 2.21 18.83 5.99
CA ASP A 48 2.06 17.38 5.83
C ASP A 48 1.42 16.73 7.07
N SER A 49 1.15 15.42 6.98
CA SER A 49 0.54 14.64 8.07
C SER A 49 1.37 14.64 9.37
N ASP A 50 2.63 15.04 9.30
CA ASP A 50 3.57 15.09 10.41
C ASP A 50 3.67 16.50 11.00
N GLY A 51 2.85 17.46 10.53
CA GLY A 51 2.84 18.85 11.01
C GLY A 51 3.93 19.74 10.41
N ARG A 52 4.66 19.27 9.38
CA ARG A 52 5.75 20.02 8.74
C ARG A 52 5.19 20.91 7.63
N LYS A 53 5.50 22.20 7.69
CA LYS A 53 5.09 23.17 6.66
C LYS A 53 5.99 23.06 5.43
N TRP A 54 5.40 23.09 4.23
CA TRP A 54 6.14 23.01 2.97
C TRP A 54 5.60 24.00 1.93
N GLU A 55 6.46 24.42 1.01
CA GLU A 55 6.14 25.17 -0.20
C GLU A 55 6.56 24.36 -1.42
N PRO A 56 5.67 24.21 -2.43
CA PRO A 56 5.95 23.35 -3.55
C PRO A 56 6.98 23.95 -4.50
N THR A 57 8.23 23.61 -4.26
CA THR A 57 9.39 24.11 -4.98
C THR A 57 10.32 22.98 -5.40
N ALA A 58 10.86 23.09 -6.61
CA ALA A 58 11.92 22.23 -7.11
C ALA A 58 13.07 23.10 -7.57
N ARG A 59 14.31 22.68 -7.29
CA ARG A 59 15.47 23.26 -7.96
C ARG A 59 15.86 22.38 -9.13
N VAL A 60 15.92 22.98 -10.32
CA VAL A 60 16.32 22.32 -11.56
C VAL A 60 17.75 22.74 -11.90
N PHE A 61 18.56 21.78 -12.37
CA PHE A 61 19.93 21.97 -12.80
C PHE A 61 20.09 21.45 -14.24
N THR A 62 20.50 22.34 -15.15
CA THR A 62 20.86 22.00 -16.54
C THR A 62 22.36 21.80 -16.71
N SER A 63 23.15 22.11 -15.69
CA SER A 63 24.59 21.86 -15.61
C SER A 63 24.95 21.28 -14.24
N GLN A 64 26.16 20.70 -14.15
CA GLN A 64 26.67 20.21 -12.87
C GLN A 64 26.62 21.30 -11.80
N SER A 65 26.02 20.98 -10.66
CA SER A 65 25.78 21.92 -9.56
C SER A 65 26.01 21.22 -8.23
N SER A 66 26.55 21.93 -7.24
CA SER A 66 26.91 21.35 -5.94
C SER A 66 26.36 22.16 -4.78
N TYR A 67 25.84 21.46 -3.78
CA TYR A 67 25.59 22.01 -2.45
C TYR A 67 26.76 21.69 -1.53
N LYS A 68 27.04 22.61 -0.62
CA LYS A 68 28.08 22.48 0.40
C LYS A 68 27.46 22.67 1.78
N PHE A 69 27.52 21.64 2.62
CA PHE A 69 27.02 21.67 3.98
C PHE A 69 28.17 21.59 4.98
N SER A 70 28.11 22.40 6.03
CA SER A 70 28.98 22.26 7.20
C SER A 70 28.40 21.19 8.12
N VAL A 71 29.17 20.15 8.44
CA VAL A 71 28.70 18.97 9.17
C VAL A 71 29.69 18.57 10.27
N PRO A 72 29.23 17.94 11.37
CA PRO A 72 30.14 17.48 12.42
C PRO A 72 31.10 16.40 11.90
N ALA A 73 32.41 16.61 12.05
CA ALA A 73 33.44 15.76 11.45
C ALA A 73 33.40 14.28 11.93
N ASN A 74 32.97 14.05 13.17
CA ASN A 74 32.97 12.72 13.81
C ASN A 74 31.59 12.06 13.86
N SER A 75 30.59 12.63 13.21
CA SER A 75 29.23 12.07 13.19
C SER A 75 28.95 11.37 11.87
N ARG A 76 28.33 10.20 11.96
CA ARG A 76 27.72 9.55 10.80
C ARG A 76 26.55 10.42 10.33
N LEU A 77 26.32 10.49 9.03
CA LEU A 77 25.30 11.40 8.45
C LEU A 77 24.21 10.60 7.77
N TRP A 78 22.96 10.88 8.13
CA TRP A 78 21.81 10.50 7.33
C TRP A 78 21.52 11.57 6.29
N ILE A 79 21.46 11.19 5.02
CA ILE A 79 21.08 12.06 3.91
C ILE A 79 19.78 11.54 3.32
N ARG A 80 18.76 12.40 3.22
CA ARG A 80 17.52 12.09 2.49
C ARG A 80 17.35 13.03 1.32
N LEU A 81 17.14 12.46 0.15
CA LEU A 81 16.89 13.17 -1.10
C LEU A 81 15.43 12.94 -1.49
N HIS A 82 14.68 14.03 -1.64
CA HIS A 82 13.25 14.01 -1.96
C HIS A 82 13.03 14.37 -3.42
N PHE A 83 12.31 13.50 -4.13
CA PHE A 83 12.00 13.66 -5.56
C PHE A 83 10.49 13.50 -5.80
N TYR A 84 9.86 14.52 -6.37
CA TYR A 84 8.51 14.46 -6.91
C TYR A 84 8.61 14.65 -8.43
N PRO A 85 8.53 13.59 -9.24
CA PRO A 85 8.61 13.71 -10.69
C PRO A 85 7.35 14.37 -11.24
N SER A 86 7.45 15.65 -11.57
CA SER A 86 6.37 16.42 -12.20
C SER A 86 6.94 17.40 -13.22
N THR A 87 6.07 18.13 -13.89
CA THR A 87 6.47 19.14 -14.86
C THR A 87 6.93 20.40 -14.15
N TYR A 88 8.21 20.73 -14.28
CA TYR A 88 8.80 21.94 -13.70
C TYR A 88 9.27 22.88 -14.80
N SER A 89 8.79 24.13 -14.81
CA SER A 89 9.17 25.13 -15.82
C SER A 89 9.00 24.63 -17.27
N SER A 90 7.96 23.85 -17.53
CA SER A 90 7.66 23.18 -18.82
C SER A 90 8.63 22.07 -19.23
N LEU A 91 9.49 21.59 -18.33
CA LEU A 91 10.37 20.46 -18.55
C LEU A 91 9.63 19.15 -18.29
N ASN A 92 9.73 18.22 -19.25
CA ASN A 92 9.11 16.91 -19.13
C ASN A 92 9.90 16.03 -18.13
N PRO A 93 9.25 15.48 -17.08
CA PRO A 93 9.91 14.65 -16.08
C PRO A 93 10.59 13.40 -16.67
N ASN A 94 10.12 12.88 -17.81
CA ASN A 94 10.70 11.72 -18.48
C ASN A 94 12.07 11.98 -19.11
N HIS A 95 12.45 13.26 -19.26
CA HIS A 95 13.79 13.62 -19.74
C HIS A 95 14.80 13.82 -18.59
N SER A 96 14.38 13.68 -17.33
CA SER A 96 15.28 13.86 -16.20
C SER A 96 16.08 12.59 -15.90
N TYR A 97 17.34 12.58 -16.35
CA TYR A 97 18.34 11.55 -16.00
C TYR A 97 19.58 12.21 -15.44
N PHE A 98 19.98 11.85 -14.23
CA PHE A 98 21.13 12.48 -13.57
C PHE A 98 21.83 11.57 -12.57
N SER A 99 23.01 12.01 -12.13
CA SER A 99 23.78 11.36 -11.08
C SER A 99 23.90 12.28 -9.88
N VAL A 100 23.96 11.69 -8.68
CA VAL A 100 24.19 12.41 -7.42
C VAL A 100 25.37 11.77 -6.71
N SER A 101 26.38 12.59 -6.41
CA SER A 101 27.55 12.17 -5.64
C SER A 101 27.65 12.96 -4.34
N ALA A 102 27.98 12.28 -3.25
CA ALA A 102 28.28 12.89 -1.96
C ALA A 102 29.75 12.63 -1.63
N ASN A 103 30.58 13.68 -1.73
CA ASN A 103 32.04 13.56 -1.65
C ASN A 103 32.56 12.49 -2.63
N THR A 104 33.11 11.37 -2.11
CA THR A 104 33.63 10.26 -2.90
C THR A 104 32.58 9.20 -3.24
N PHE A 105 31.40 9.23 -2.62
CA PHE A 105 30.36 8.23 -2.82
C PHE A 105 29.43 8.60 -3.99
N THR A 106 29.15 7.63 -4.86
CA THR A 106 28.13 7.76 -5.90
C THR A 106 26.81 7.23 -5.34
N LEU A 107 25.88 8.14 -5.02
CA LEU A 107 24.59 7.79 -4.42
C LEU A 107 23.58 7.34 -5.48
N LEU A 108 23.52 8.06 -6.59
CA LEU A 108 22.62 7.83 -7.71
C LEU A 108 23.40 7.99 -9.02
N LYS A 109 23.10 7.15 -10.01
CA LYS A 109 23.75 7.19 -11.33
C LYS A 109 22.72 6.88 -12.40
N ASN A 110 22.63 7.75 -13.40
CA ASN A 110 21.63 7.64 -14.46
C ASN A 110 20.20 7.48 -13.92
N PHE A 111 19.91 8.14 -12.79
CA PHE A 111 18.66 8.00 -12.06
C PHE A 111 17.53 8.75 -12.76
N SER A 112 16.39 8.07 -12.93
CA SER A 112 15.13 8.66 -13.35
C SER A 112 14.10 8.53 -12.23
N ALA A 113 13.70 9.68 -11.68
CA ALA A 113 12.66 9.73 -10.67
C ALA A 113 11.29 9.32 -11.23
N SER A 114 10.98 9.68 -12.48
CA SER A 114 9.69 9.34 -13.10
C SER A 114 9.55 7.83 -13.34
N LEU A 115 10.56 7.18 -13.91
CA LEU A 115 10.55 5.73 -14.10
C LEU A 115 10.48 4.99 -12.76
N THR A 116 11.21 5.47 -11.76
CA THR A 116 11.18 4.88 -10.42
C THR A 116 9.80 5.01 -9.77
N ALA A 117 9.21 6.20 -9.81
CA ALA A 117 7.88 6.47 -9.28
C ALA A 117 6.80 5.63 -9.97
N LEU A 118 6.88 5.53 -11.31
CA LEU A 118 6.00 4.69 -12.10
C LEU A 118 6.14 3.22 -11.70
N ALA A 119 7.34 2.64 -11.73
CA ALA A 119 7.53 1.23 -11.43
C ALA A 119 7.10 0.83 -10.00
N LEU A 120 7.13 1.77 -9.05
CA LEU A 120 6.72 1.54 -7.67
C LEU A 120 5.27 1.95 -7.38
N THR A 121 4.54 2.50 -8.36
CA THR A 121 3.19 3.07 -8.19
C THR A 121 3.15 4.14 -7.07
N GLN A 122 4.15 5.01 -7.04
CA GLN A 122 4.30 6.07 -6.04
C GLN A 122 4.28 7.44 -6.71
N ALA A 123 3.75 8.45 -6.01
CA ALA A 123 3.74 9.83 -6.51
C ALA A 123 5.09 10.55 -6.29
N TYR A 124 5.84 10.18 -5.25
CA TYR A 124 7.13 10.77 -4.89
C TYR A 124 8.09 9.67 -4.40
N ILE A 125 9.39 9.96 -4.42
CA ILE A 125 10.46 9.06 -4.03
C ILE A 125 11.34 9.75 -2.99
N ILE A 126 11.61 9.05 -1.89
CA ILE A 126 12.63 9.43 -0.92
C ILE A 126 13.78 8.42 -1.04
N ARG A 127 14.99 8.93 -1.24
CA ARG A 127 16.21 8.12 -1.19
C ARG A 127 16.99 8.48 0.06
N GLU A 128 17.18 7.49 0.92
CA GLU A 128 17.80 7.62 2.23
C GLU A 128 19.15 6.91 2.25
N PHE A 129 20.21 7.63 2.64
CA PHE A 129 21.59 7.16 2.67
C PHE A 129 22.24 7.43 4.02
N SER A 130 23.09 6.53 4.50
CA SER A 130 23.87 6.73 5.71
C SER A 130 25.35 6.72 5.38
N LEU A 131 26.00 7.88 5.43
CA LEU A 131 27.40 8.07 5.04
C LEU A 131 28.33 8.08 6.23
N THR A 132 29.53 7.53 6.05
CA THR A 132 30.59 7.54 7.06
C THR A 132 31.01 8.97 7.45
N PRO A 133 31.53 9.17 8.68
CA PRO A 133 32.00 10.47 9.13
C PRO A 133 32.99 11.09 8.15
N THR A 134 32.87 12.40 7.92
CA THR A 134 33.73 13.14 6.99
C THR A 134 34.69 14.02 7.78
N GLU A 135 35.98 13.65 7.79
CA GLU A 135 37.03 14.34 8.56
C GLU A 135 37.17 15.84 8.20
N SER A 136 36.84 16.22 6.97
CA SER A 136 36.91 17.62 6.51
C SER A 136 35.81 18.52 7.09
N GLY A 137 34.83 17.95 7.80
CA GLY A 137 33.67 18.69 8.33
C GLY A 137 32.77 19.29 7.25
N THR A 138 32.92 18.86 5.99
CA THR A 138 32.21 19.40 4.84
C THR A 138 31.60 18.28 4.00
N LEU A 139 30.29 18.34 3.77
CA LEU A 139 29.58 17.47 2.83
C LEU A 139 29.30 18.22 1.52
N ASN A 140 29.90 17.75 0.43
CA ASN A 140 29.63 18.24 -0.92
C ASN A 140 28.67 17.28 -1.64
N LEU A 141 27.47 17.76 -1.97
CA LEU A 141 26.45 17.02 -2.70
C LEU A 141 26.32 17.58 -4.12
N THR A 142 26.77 16.82 -5.11
CA THR A 142 26.85 17.26 -6.52
C THR A 142 25.81 16.54 -7.36
N PHE A 143 25.00 17.32 -8.07
CA PHE A 143 24.01 16.88 -9.04
C PHE A 143 24.57 17.08 -10.45
N THR A 144 24.62 16.01 -11.24
CA THR A 144 25.20 16.01 -12.59
C THR A 144 24.17 15.48 -13.59
N PRO A 145 23.55 16.34 -14.41
CA PRO A 145 22.70 15.91 -15.51
C PRO A 145 23.43 14.94 -16.46
N SER A 146 22.72 13.95 -16.97
CA SER A 146 23.29 12.96 -17.90
C SER A 146 23.61 13.60 -19.24
N THR A 147 24.82 13.34 -19.74
CA THR A 147 25.24 13.75 -21.09
C THR A 147 24.77 12.78 -22.17
N GLN A 148 24.21 11.63 -21.79
CA GLN A 148 23.74 10.60 -22.73
C GLN A 148 22.43 10.99 -23.42
N TYR A 149 21.60 11.81 -22.77
CA TYR A 149 20.29 12.21 -23.26
C TYR A 149 20.27 13.72 -23.51
N LYS A 150 19.95 14.11 -24.75
CA LYS A 150 19.87 15.53 -25.13
C LYS A 150 18.74 16.22 -24.35
N GLY A 151 19.07 17.31 -23.66
CA GLY A 151 18.11 18.06 -22.85
C GLY A 151 17.85 17.44 -21.47
N SER A 152 18.68 16.49 -21.04
CA SER A 152 18.59 15.96 -19.68
C SER A 152 18.89 17.04 -18.64
N TYR A 153 18.19 16.95 -17.52
CA TYR A 153 18.36 17.84 -16.39
C TYR A 153 18.26 17.06 -15.07
N ALA A 154 18.88 17.60 -14.03
CA ALA A 154 18.73 17.13 -12.67
C ALA A 154 17.71 17.99 -11.93
N PHE A 155 17.03 17.43 -10.95
CA PHE A 155 16.21 18.22 -10.03
C PHE A 155 16.24 17.64 -8.63
N ILE A 156 15.92 18.48 -7.66
CA ILE A 156 15.75 18.08 -6.26
C ILE A 156 14.66 18.92 -5.63
N ASN A 157 13.87 18.30 -4.76
CA ASN A 157 12.78 18.96 -4.07
C ASN A 157 13.15 19.28 -2.64
N GLY A 158 13.77 18.33 -1.95
CA GLY A 158 14.24 18.50 -0.58
C GLY A 158 15.51 17.71 -0.30
N ILE A 159 16.35 18.25 0.58
CA ILE A 159 17.57 17.61 1.08
C ILE A 159 17.53 17.70 2.61
N GLU A 160 17.59 16.56 3.29
CA GLU A 160 17.83 16.50 4.72
C GLU A 160 19.23 15.98 4.99
N VAL A 161 19.94 16.60 5.92
CA VAL A 161 21.25 16.16 6.42
C VAL A 161 21.17 16.09 7.94
N ILE A 162 21.18 14.88 8.48
CA ILE A 162 20.89 14.60 9.89
C ILE A 162 22.11 13.89 10.51
N PRO A 163 22.81 14.50 11.48
CA PRO A 163 23.81 13.79 12.26
C PRO A 163 23.17 12.64 13.06
N MET A 164 23.81 11.49 13.06
CA MET A 164 23.31 10.30 13.76
C MET A 164 24.43 9.59 14.52
N PRO A 165 24.11 8.91 15.63
CA PRO A 165 25.06 8.06 16.31
C PRO A 165 25.48 6.86 15.43
N GLY A 166 26.65 6.30 15.69
CA GLY A 166 27.09 5.05 15.05
C GLY A 166 26.26 3.87 15.53
N ILE A 167 25.14 3.57 14.84
CA ILE A 167 24.23 2.46 15.17
C ILE A 167 24.51 1.17 14.39
N PHE A 168 25.54 1.16 13.55
CA PHE A 168 25.91 0.00 12.73
C PHE A 168 27.12 -0.68 13.34
N GLN A 169 27.04 -2.01 13.42
CA GLN A 169 28.11 -2.88 13.91
C GLN A 169 28.44 -3.90 12.82
N ALA A 170 29.42 -4.77 13.05
CA ALA A 170 29.71 -5.84 12.11
C ALA A 170 28.50 -6.78 11.96
N ALA A 171 28.18 -7.17 10.72
CA ALA A 171 27.06 -8.06 10.41
C ALA A 171 27.56 -9.46 10.08
N THR A 172 26.81 -10.50 10.50
CA THR A 172 27.20 -11.90 10.27
C THR A 172 26.89 -12.30 8.83
N LEU A 173 27.83 -12.90 8.10
CA LEU A 173 27.61 -13.37 6.74
C LEU A 173 26.70 -14.61 6.73
N VAL A 174 25.63 -14.53 5.93
CA VAL A 174 24.67 -15.63 5.72
C VAL A 174 25.34 -16.76 4.92
N GLY A 175 25.05 -18.01 5.28
CA GLY A 175 25.54 -19.20 4.56
C GLY A 175 26.96 -19.66 4.91
N PHE A 176 27.66 -18.98 5.82
CA PHE A 176 29.01 -19.37 6.27
C PHE A 176 28.97 -19.97 7.67
N THR A 177 29.56 -21.16 7.83
CA THR A 177 29.61 -21.90 9.11
C THR A 177 30.57 -21.29 10.14
N SER A 178 31.51 -20.45 9.72
CA SER A 178 32.59 -19.92 10.56
C SER A 178 32.36 -18.46 10.98
N HIS A 179 31.18 -18.09 11.50
CA HIS A 179 30.84 -16.76 12.06
C HIS A 179 31.55 -15.56 11.40
N GLN A 180 31.68 -15.58 10.07
CA GLN A 180 32.40 -14.51 9.38
C GLN A 180 31.54 -13.27 9.43
N SER A 181 32.17 -12.12 9.64
CA SER A 181 31.45 -10.85 9.70
C SER A 181 32.03 -9.85 8.71
N ILE A 182 31.17 -8.93 8.27
CA ILE A 182 31.54 -7.80 7.43
C ILE A 182 31.43 -6.51 8.23
N ASP A 183 32.37 -5.60 8.04
CA ASP A 183 32.32 -4.28 8.67
C ASP A 183 31.27 -3.39 7.97
N VAL A 184 30.18 -3.11 8.69
CA VAL A 184 29.10 -2.20 8.25
C VAL A 184 29.33 -0.78 8.77
N ALA A 185 30.07 -0.61 9.87
CA ALA A 185 30.31 0.68 10.49
C ALA A 185 31.16 1.58 9.57
N GLY A 186 32.18 1.00 8.93
CA GLY A 186 33.05 1.66 7.96
C GLY A 186 32.46 1.82 6.55
N SER A 187 31.25 1.32 6.28
CA SER A 187 30.63 1.33 4.95
C SER A 187 29.53 2.39 4.84
N ALA A 188 29.40 3.01 3.66
CA ALA A 188 28.23 3.82 3.33
C ALA A 188 27.05 2.91 2.98
N LEU A 189 25.84 3.35 3.32
CA LEU A 189 24.63 2.54 3.19
C LEU A 189 23.53 3.30 2.46
N GLN A 190 22.67 2.58 1.75
CA GLN A 190 21.36 3.05 1.31
C GLN A 190 20.28 2.27 2.05
N THR A 191 19.33 2.94 2.68
CA THR A 191 18.14 2.28 3.24
C THR A 191 17.23 1.86 2.10
N MET A 192 16.92 0.56 2.02
CA MET A 192 16.02 0.00 1.02
C MET A 192 14.61 -0.15 1.59
N TYR A 193 14.50 -0.74 2.79
CA TYR A 193 13.23 -1.00 3.47
C TYR A 193 13.37 -0.78 4.97
N ARG A 194 12.28 -0.34 5.62
CA ARG A 194 12.16 -0.17 7.07
C ARG A 194 10.73 -0.45 7.50
N LEU A 195 10.53 -1.54 8.22
CA LEU A 195 9.22 -2.10 8.52
C LEU A 195 8.97 -2.24 10.03
N ASN A 196 7.77 -1.84 10.43
CA ASN A 196 7.17 -2.17 11.72
C ASN A 196 6.32 -3.45 11.55
N VAL A 197 6.88 -4.61 11.89
CA VAL A 197 6.30 -5.90 11.55
C VAL A 197 5.12 -6.22 12.48
N GLY A 198 3.96 -6.50 11.88
CA GLY A 198 2.70 -6.69 12.58
C GLY A 198 2.14 -5.43 13.24
N GLY A 199 2.74 -4.27 12.95
CA GLY A 199 2.35 -2.98 13.49
C GLY A 199 1.85 -2.01 12.42
N GLN A 200 1.49 -0.80 12.87
CA GLN A 200 1.05 0.27 11.99
C GLN A 200 2.22 1.15 11.55
N TYR A 201 1.96 1.99 10.55
CA TYR A 201 2.90 3.04 10.14
C TYR A 201 3.31 3.92 11.31
N ILE A 202 4.62 4.16 11.45
CA ILE A 202 5.20 5.10 12.42
C ILE A 202 5.75 6.29 11.65
N SER A 203 5.22 7.47 11.95
CA SER A 203 5.65 8.73 11.34
C SER A 203 7.05 9.14 11.79
N ALA A 204 7.64 10.09 11.05
CA ALA A 204 8.92 10.68 11.40
C ALA A 204 8.90 11.34 12.80
N THR A 205 7.78 11.91 13.23
CA THR A 205 7.63 12.56 14.54
C THR A 205 7.52 11.57 15.71
N SER A 206 7.08 10.35 15.42
CA SER A 206 6.96 9.26 16.39
C SER A 206 8.20 8.34 16.45
N ASP A 207 9.23 8.62 15.65
CA ASP A 207 10.50 7.90 15.71
C ASP A 207 11.33 8.26 16.96
N SER A 208 12.36 7.47 17.23
CA SER A 208 13.29 7.64 18.34
C SER A 208 14.32 8.77 18.15
N GLY A 209 13.93 9.88 17.52
CA GLY A 209 14.76 11.09 17.33
C GLY A 209 15.58 11.16 16.04
N LEU A 210 15.48 10.18 15.13
CA LEU A 210 16.16 10.20 13.82
C LEU A 210 15.20 10.46 12.65
N THR A 211 13.96 10.85 12.98
CA THR A 211 12.89 11.19 12.03
C THR A 211 12.65 10.15 10.93
N ARG A 212 12.92 8.87 11.21
CA ARG A 212 12.70 7.76 10.28
C ARG A 212 11.23 7.41 10.20
N GLN A 213 10.82 6.88 9.04
CA GLN A 213 9.48 6.35 8.84
C GLN A 213 9.53 4.82 8.85
N TRP A 214 8.62 4.18 9.59
CA TRP A 214 8.49 2.72 9.61
C TRP A 214 7.15 2.33 8.98
N TYR A 215 7.18 1.42 8.02
CA TYR A 215 6.01 1.02 7.24
C TYR A 215 5.44 -0.32 7.72
N ASP A 216 4.16 -0.57 7.46
CA ASP A 216 3.55 -1.90 7.65
C ASP A 216 4.26 -2.94 6.76
N ASP A 217 4.40 -4.16 7.28
CA ASP A 217 5.07 -5.27 6.61
C ASP A 217 4.15 -6.04 5.64
N SER A 218 2.84 -5.92 5.79
CA SER A 218 1.84 -6.70 5.07
C SER A 218 1.99 -6.69 3.52
N PRO A 219 2.36 -5.58 2.85
CA PRO A 219 2.57 -5.57 1.39
C PRO A 219 3.73 -6.45 0.90
N TYR A 220 4.62 -6.87 1.79
CA TYR A 220 5.81 -7.65 1.44
C TYR A 220 5.67 -9.13 1.77
N LEU A 221 4.56 -9.55 2.39
CA LEU A 221 4.30 -10.95 2.71
C LEU A 221 4.07 -11.76 1.44
N PHE A 222 4.67 -12.94 1.39
CA PHE A 222 4.51 -13.87 0.29
C PHE A 222 3.57 -15.03 0.68
N GLY A 223 2.68 -15.39 -0.26
CA GLY A 223 1.75 -16.50 -0.12
C GLY A 223 0.53 -16.19 0.76
N ALA A 224 -0.32 -17.20 0.95
CA ALA A 224 -1.56 -17.07 1.73
C ALA A 224 -1.33 -17.13 3.26
N ALA A 225 -0.18 -17.64 3.69
CA ALA A 225 0.13 -17.86 5.10
C ALA A 225 0.75 -16.61 5.75
N VAL A 226 -0.09 -15.61 5.98
CA VAL A 226 0.29 -14.27 6.49
C VAL A 226 0.56 -14.22 7.99
N GLY A 227 0.42 -15.33 8.71
CA GLY A 227 0.63 -15.41 10.15
C GLY A 227 -0.40 -14.60 10.97
N VAL A 228 -0.03 -14.27 12.21
CA VAL A 228 -0.87 -13.54 13.17
C VAL A 228 -0.12 -12.34 13.73
N THR A 229 -0.76 -11.17 13.74
CA THR A 229 -0.21 -9.96 14.37
C THR A 229 -0.60 -9.90 15.85
N SER A 230 0.32 -9.43 16.68
CA SER A 230 0.10 -9.29 18.13
C SER A 230 0.58 -7.93 18.65
N LEU A 231 -0.02 -7.49 19.75
CA LEU A 231 0.34 -6.28 20.48
C LEU A 231 0.74 -6.64 21.92
N ALA A 232 1.82 -6.05 22.41
CA ALA A 232 2.35 -6.29 23.74
C ALA A 232 1.38 -5.86 24.85
N ASN A 233 1.12 -6.77 25.77
CA ASN A 233 0.33 -6.53 26.99
C ASN A 233 1.19 -6.18 28.22
N ILE A 234 2.51 -6.04 28.03
CA ILE A 234 3.46 -5.71 29.09
C ILE A 234 4.22 -4.42 28.75
N SER A 235 4.92 -3.86 29.73
CA SER A 235 5.82 -2.73 29.51
C SER A 235 7.07 -3.21 28.77
N ILE A 236 7.33 -2.62 27.60
CA ILE A 236 8.58 -2.80 26.86
C ILE A 236 9.55 -1.72 27.29
N GLN A 237 10.77 -2.11 27.65
CA GLN A 237 11.80 -1.18 28.09
C GLN A 237 13.12 -1.54 27.42
N TYR A 238 13.83 -0.52 26.92
CA TYR A 238 15.18 -0.72 26.41
C TYR A 238 16.07 -1.31 27.51
N PRO A 239 16.93 -2.30 27.17
CA PRO A 239 17.93 -2.75 28.12
C PRO A 239 18.86 -1.60 28.49
N THR A 240 19.40 -1.64 29.71
CA THR A 240 20.36 -0.65 30.21
C THR A 240 21.68 -0.67 29.44
N GLN A 241 21.97 -1.76 28.73
CA GLN A 241 23.16 -1.96 27.90
C GLN A 241 22.76 -2.63 26.57
N ASN A 242 23.55 -2.43 25.51
CA ASN A 242 23.47 -3.11 24.19
C ASN A 242 22.47 -2.59 23.14
N VAL A 243 21.32 -2.02 23.52
CA VAL A 243 20.34 -1.48 22.53
C VAL A 243 20.04 -0.01 22.81
N PRO A 244 20.76 0.93 22.16
CA PRO A 244 20.46 2.35 22.24
C PRO A 244 19.04 2.67 21.76
N LYS A 245 18.42 3.71 22.34
CA LYS A 245 17.09 4.19 21.92
C LYS A 245 17.03 4.55 20.43
N SER A 246 18.16 4.95 19.84
CA SER A 246 18.28 5.31 18.42
C SER A 246 18.15 4.12 17.46
N ILE A 247 18.19 2.87 17.94
CA ILE A 247 18.09 1.68 17.08
C ILE A 247 16.71 1.59 16.41
N ALA A 248 15.63 1.66 17.19
CA ALA A 248 14.26 1.67 16.70
C ALA A 248 13.34 2.20 17.81
N PRO A 249 12.20 2.84 17.50
CA PRO A 249 11.24 3.29 18.51
C PRO A 249 10.57 2.11 19.22
N LEU A 250 10.07 2.33 20.45
CA LEU A 250 9.47 1.27 21.26
C LEU A 250 8.26 0.64 20.57
N ASP A 251 7.51 1.40 19.79
CA ASP A 251 6.33 0.90 19.11
C ASP A 251 6.65 -0.21 18.11
N VAL A 252 7.86 -0.25 17.54
CA VAL A 252 8.33 -1.41 16.74
C VAL A 252 8.39 -2.67 17.59
N TYR A 253 8.90 -2.58 18.81
CA TYR A 253 9.02 -3.73 19.72
C TYR A 253 7.73 -4.08 20.44
N ARG A 254 6.68 -3.25 20.35
CA ARG A 254 5.36 -3.51 20.94
C ARG A 254 4.47 -4.34 20.03
N THR A 255 4.75 -4.37 18.74
CA THR A 255 4.03 -5.19 17.78
C THR A 255 4.90 -6.32 17.28
N SER A 256 4.27 -7.39 16.83
CA SER A 256 4.97 -8.46 16.12
C SER A 256 4.05 -9.21 15.19
N ARG A 257 4.65 -9.97 14.26
CA ARG A 257 4.00 -11.03 13.52
C ARG A 257 4.60 -12.37 13.92
N SER A 258 3.74 -13.33 14.23
CA SER A 258 4.10 -14.73 14.45
C SER A 258 3.39 -15.64 13.45
N MET A 259 3.64 -16.95 13.51
CA MET A 259 3.03 -17.90 12.57
C MET A 259 1.60 -18.25 12.98
N GLY A 260 1.35 -18.32 14.29
CA GLY A 260 0.02 -18.51 14.84
C GLY A 260 -0.03 -19.62 15.88
N PRO A 261 -1.24 -19.96 16.38
CA PRO A 261 -1.37 -20.83 17.54
C PRO A 261 -1.32 -22.33 17.23
N ASP A 262 -1.51 -22.78 15.97
CA ASP A 262 -1.54 -24.21 15.64
C ASP A 262 -0.15 -24.72 15.23
N PRO A 263 0.53 -25.50 16.09
CA PRO A 263 1.86 -26.01 15.78
C PRO A 263 1.87 -26.95 14.56
N ARG A 264 0.76 -27.64 14.26
CA ARG A 264 0.67 -28.53 13.09
C ARG A 264 0.63 -27.75 11.79
N VAL A 265 0.17 -26.49 11.82
CA VAL A 265 0.21 -25.60 10.66
C VAL A 265 1.60 -25.00 10.54
N ASN A 266 2.14 -24.47 11.64
CA ASN A 266 3.40 -23.72 11.65
C ASN A 266 4.60 -24.52 11.13
N VAL A 267 4.64 -25.83 11.38
CA VAL A 267 5.72 -26.71 10.86
C VAL A 267 5.65 -26.99 9.36
N ASN A 268 4.55 -26.61 8.68
CA ASN A 268 4.32 -26.93 7.27
C ASN A 268 4.48 -25.73 6.33
N TYR A 269 4.90 -24.56 6.83
CA TYR A 269 5.17 -23.40 5.99
C TYR A 269 6.25 -22.49 6.59
N ASN A 270 6.72 -21.53 5.79
CA ASN A 270 7.62 -20.48 6.25
C ASN A 270 6.89 -19.15 6.23
N LEU A 271 6.99 -18.38 7.31
CA LEU A 271 6.53 -16.99 7.30
C LEU A 271 7.53 -16.16 6.51
N THR A 272 7.12 -15.67 5.33
CA THR A 272 8.03 -15.21 4.29
C THR A 272 7.70 -13.79 3.83
N TRP A 273 8.75 -12.97 3.64
CA TRP A 273 8.70 -11.65 3.02
C TRP A 273 9.61 -11.61 1.79
N ILE A 274 9.18 -10.89 0.74
CA ILE A 274 9.96 -10.69 -0.49
C ILE A 274 10.18 -9.21 -0.73
N PHE A 275 11.43 -8.86 -1.05
CA PHE A 275 11.86 -7.49 -1.30
C PHE A 275 12.55 -7.37 -2.65
N ARG A 276 12.14 -6.40 -3.47
CA ARG A 276 12.87 -6.08 -4.70
C ARG A 276 14.13 -5.29 -4.36
N VAL A 277 15.27 -5.75 -4.84
CA VAL A 277 16.58 -5.18 -4.56
C VAL A 277 17.42 -5.09 -5.84
N ASP A 278 18.49 -4.31 -5.81
CA ASP A 278 19.42 -4.20 -6.91
C ASP A 278 20.40 -5.37 -6.90
N SER A 279 20.60 -6.00 -8.05
CA SER A 279 21.53 -7.13 -8.15
C SER A 279 22.97 -6.69 -7.91
N ASN A 280 23.82 -7.65 -7.49
CA ASN A 280 25.27 -7.50 -7.30
C ASN A 280 25.74 -6.62 -6.12
N PHE A 281 24.84 -6.13 -5.27
CA PHE A 281 25.21 -5.44 -4.03
C PHE A 281 25.18 -6.38 -2.83
N THR A 282 25.91 -6.03 -1.78
CA THR A 282 25.76 -6.67 -0.47
C THR A 282 24.66 -5.97 0.32
N TYR A 283 23.78 -6.74 0.94
CA TYR A 283 22.67 -6.26 1.75
C TYR A 283 22.87 -6.67 3.20
N VAL A 284 22.61 -5.75 4.12
CA VAL A 284 22.48 -6.03 5.56
C VAL A 284 21.00 -6.02 5.90
N VAL A 285 20.52 -7.12 6.45
CA VAL A 285 19.17 -7.29 6.97
C VAL A 285 19.26 -7.26 8.49
N ARG A 286 18.69 -6.21 9.08
CA ARG A 286 18.58 -6.02 10.52
C ARG A 286 17.21 -6.48 10.98
N PHE A 287 17.20 -7.48 11.84
CA PHE A 287 16.00 -8.02 12.45
C PHE A 287 15.83 -7.43 13.85
N HIS A 288 14.63 -6.95 14.16
CA HIS A 288 14.26 -6.45 15.48
C HIS A 288 13.36 -7.47 16.18
N PHE A 289 13.70 -7.82 17.40
CA PHE A 289 12.95 -8.78 18.21
C PHE A 289 12.65 -8.23 19.61
N CYS A 290 11.47 -8.57 20.12
CA CYS A 290 11.12 -8.42 21.52
C CYS A 290 10.04 -9.45 21.86
N GLU A 291 10.38 -10.39 22.74
CA GLU A 291 9.45 -11.41 23.21
C GLU A 291 8.63 -10.86 24.37
N TYR A 292 7.31 -10.93 24.26
CA TYR A 292 6.38 -10.42 25.25
C TYR A 292 5.19 -11.36 25.53
N GLN A 293 5.20 -12.54 24.91
CA GLN A 293 4.25 -13.63 25.14
C GLN A 293 4.92 -14.72 25.99
N GLU A 294 6.14 -15.11 25.61
CA GLU A 294 6.93 -16.16 26.27
C GLU A 294 7.89 -15.61 27.33
N ARG A 295 8.34 -16.46 28.26
CA ARG A 295 9.13 -16.06 29.44
C ARG A 295 10.41 -16.85 29.67
N LYS A 296 10.51 -18.06 29.13
CA LYS A 296 11.62 -18.97 29.35
C LYS A 296 12.31 -19.29 28.03
N VAL A 297 13.60 -19.59 28.13
CA VAL A 297 14.37 -20.14 27.02
C VAL A 297 13.75 -21.47 26.56
N ASN A 298 13.93 -21.79 25.29
CA ASN A 298 13.38 -22.97 24.62
C ASN A 298 11.84 -23.05 24.59
N GLN A 299 11.11 -21.95 24.84
CA GLN A 299 9.67 -21.91 24.61
C GLN A 299 9.35 -21.67 23.14
N ARG A 300 10.02 -20.70 22.50
CA ARG A 300 9.88 -20.40 21.07
C ARG A 300 11.28 -20.41 20.46
N VAL A 301 11.53 -21.36 19.56
CA VAL A 301 12.81 -21.51 18.87
C VAL A 301 12.55 -21.68 17.38
N PHE A 302 13.19 -20.85 16.56
CA PHE A 302 12.98 -20.81 15.11
C PHE A 302 14.29 -20.59 14.37
N ASP A 303 14.31 -20.91 13.08
CA ASP A 303 15.41 -20.64 12.18
C ASP A 303 15.07 -19.42 11.32
N ILE A 304 16.10 -18.64 10.99
CA ILE A 304 16.01 -17.46 10.12
C ILE A 304 16.74 -17.77 8.83
N PHE A 305 16.06 -17.58 7.70
CA PHE A 305 16.60 -17.74 6.37
C PHE A 305 16.59 -16.41 5.62
N VAL A 306 17.69 -16.16 4.90
CA VAL A 306 17.79 -15.05 3.95
C VAL A 306 18.26 -15.62 2.61
N ASN A 307 17.51 -15.40 1.54
CA ASN A 307 17.68 -16.05 0.22
C ASN A 307 17.85 -17.57 0.32
N ASN A 308 16.94 -18.23 1.04
CA ASN A 308 16.92 -19.69 1.25
C ASN A 308 18.21 -20.27 1.88
N GLN A 309 19.06 -19.40 2.43
CA GLN A 309 20.25 -19.79 3.17
C GLN A 309 20.05 -19.48 4.65
N THR A 310 20.59 -20.34 5.50
CA THR A 310 20.47 -20.18 6.94
C THR A 310 21.30 -18.99 7.41
N ALA A 311 20.61 -17.99 7.96
CA ALA A 311 21.21 -16.81 8.58
C ALA A 311 21.39 -17.03 10.10
N GLN A 312 20.38 -17.64 10.74
CA GLN A 312 20.43 -18.00 12.15
C GLN A 312 19.78 -19.34 12.38
N GLU A 313 20.52 -20.22 13.03
CA GLU A 313 20.01 -21.47 13.55
C GLU A 313 19.59 -21.31 15.01
N GLY A 314 18.41 -21.82 15.37
CA GLY A 314 17.93 -21.86 16.75
C GLY A 314 17.81 -20.49 17.41
N ALA A 315 17.23 -19.51 16.72
CA ALA A 315 16.88 -18.22 17.29
C ALA A 315 15.94 -18.39 18.49
N ASP A 316 16.38 -17.92 19.66
CA ASP A 316 15.60 -17.85 20.89
C ASP A 316 15.72 -16.44 21.45
N VAL A 317 14.62 -15.69 21.35
CA VAL A 317 14.59 -14.27 21.74
C VAL A 317 14.80 -14.10 23.24
N ILE A 318 14.23 -14.99 24.08
CA ILE A 318 14.47 -14.96 25.54
C ILE A 318 15.92 -15.34 25.84
N GLY A 319 16.49 -16.28 25.09
CA GLY A 319 17.90 -16.64 25.18
C GLY A 319 18.83 -15.46 24.88
N TRP A 320 18.46 -14.57 23.95
CA TRP A 320 19.23 -13.38 23.63
C TRP A 320 18.99 -12.21 24.59
N SER A 321 17.73 -11.94 24.93
CA SER A 321 17.34 -10.77 25.71
C SER A 321 17.50 -10.97 27.21
N GLY A 322 17.53 -12.23 27.67
CA GLY A 322 17.58 -12.63 29.07
C GLY A 322 16.24 -12.49 29.81
N ALA A 323 15.27 -11.77 29.25
CA ALA A 323 13.97 -11.55 29.88
C ALA A 323 12.89 -11.14 28.85
N GLN A 324 11.64 -11.35 29.26
CA GLN A 324 10.46 -10.86 28.55
C GLN A 324 10.41 -9.32 28.52
N GLY A 325 10.00 -8.73 27.40
CA GLY A 325 9.82 -7.28 27.23
C GLY A 325 11.10 -6.49 26.99
N VAL A 326 12.22 -7.20 26.71
CA VAL A 326 13.53 -6.59 26.46
C VAL A 326 13.85 -6.68 24.96
N PRO A 327 13.97 -5.53 24.25
CA PRO A 327 14.35 -5.47 22.84
C PRO A 327 15.76 -5.99 22.55
N VAL A 328 15.91 -6.69 21.42
CA VAL A 328 17.20 -7.09 20.83
C VAL A 328 17.15 -6.91 19.30
N TYR A 329 18.31 -6.80 18.66
CA TYR A 329 18.41 -6.82 17.20
C TYR A 329 19.58 -7.69 16.73
N LYS A 330 19.52 -8.16 15.48
CA LYS A 330 20.56 -8.97 14.85
C LYS A 330 20.76 -8.53 13.41
N ASP A 331 22.02 -8.38 13.00
CA ASP A 331 22.41 -7.97 11.65
C ASP A 331 23.02 -9.15 10.89
N TYR A 332 22.44 -9.45 9.73
CA TYR A 332 22.95 -10.47 8.82
C TYR A 332 23.25 -9.83 7.46
N ALA A 333 24.40 -10.18 6.89
CA ALA A 333 24.85 -9.69 5.60
C ALA A 333 24.81 -10.79 4.55
N ILE A 334 24.28 -10.47 3.38
CA ILE A 334 24.23 -11.39 2.25
C ILE A 334 24.56 -10.67 0.95
N ARG A 335 25.28 -11.33 0.05
CA ARG A 335 25.48 -10.81 -1.30
C ARG A 335 24.21 -11.06 -2.11
N GLY A 336 23.60 -10.01 -2.62
CA GLY A 336 22.45 -10.07 -3.50
C GLY A 336 22.84 -10.71 -4.84
N GLY A 337 22.28 -11.89 -5.11
CA GLY A 337 22.42 -12.57 -6.40
C GLY A 337 21.37 -12.11 -7.40
N GLU A 338 20.10 -12.23 -7.04
CA GLU A 338 18.94 -11.91 -7.90
C GLU A 338 18.39 -10.50 -7.61
N GLN A 339 17.36 -10.07 -8.34
CA GLN A 339 16.63 -8.81 -8.10
C GLN A 339 15.66 -8.90 -6.90
N GLU A 340 15.67 -10.03 -6.19
CA GLU A 340 14.82 -10.27 -5.03
C GLU A 340 15.64 -10.72 -3.82
N LEU A 341 15.16 -10.33 -2.65
CA LEU A 341 15.67 -10.73 -1.35
C LEU A 341 14.53 -11.38 -0.58
N TRP A 342 14.69 -12.66 -0.28
CA TRP A 342 13.74 -13.47 0.46
C TRP A 342 14.15 -13.52 1.92
N VAL A 343 13.21 -13.24 2.81
CA VAL A 343 13.38 -13.36 4.26
C VAL A 343 12.33 -14.32 4.77
N ALA A 344 12.73 -15.39 5.45
CA ALA A 344 11.80 -16.42 5.91
C ALA A 344 12.13 -16.89 7.34
N LEU A 345 11.08 -17.22 8.08
CA LEU A 345 11.16 -17.78 9.44
C LEU A 345 10.43 -19.12 9.50
N HIS A 346 10.99 -20.07 10.24
CA HIS A 346 10.42 -21.41 10.41
C HIS A 346 10.71 -21.97 11.82
N PRO A 347 9.76 -22.65 12.50
CA PRO A 347 10.02 -23.22 13.81
C PRO A 347 11.06 -24.33 13.76
N ARG A 348 11.97 -24.38 14.74
CA ARG A 348 13.00 -25.40 14.80
C ARG A 348 12.50 -26.64 15.52
N VAL A 349 12.16 -27.68 14.75
CA VAL A 349 11.60 -28.91 15.33
C VAL A 349 12.62 -29.76 16.10
N SER A 350 13.90 -29.68 15.74
CA SER A 350 14.95 -30.54 16.31
C SER A 350 15.25 -30.28 17.79
N THR A 351 15.05 -29.04 18.26
CA THR A 351 15.28 -28.65 19.66
C THR A 351 14.10 -28.95 20.58
N LYS A 352 12.96 -29.39 20.01
CA LYS A 352 11.71 -29.68 20.72
C LYS A 352 11.30 -28.54 21.67
N PRO A 353 11.12 -27.30 21.16
CA PRO A 353 10.63 -26.20 21.97
C PRO A 353 9.19 -26.43 22.44
N GLU A 354 8.74 -25.68 23.44
CA GLU A 354 7.36 -25.75 23.94
C GLU A 354 6.33 -25.38 22.85
N TYR A 355 6.66 -24.37 22.02
CA TYR A 355 5.85 -23.86 20.93
C TYR A 355 6.64 -23.89 19.62
N TYR A 356 6.04 -24.52 18.60
CA TYR A 356 6.53 -24.45 17.22
C TYR A 356 5.98 -23.18 16.58
N ASP A 357 6.66 -22.07 16.79
CA ASP A 357 6.27 -20.75 16.28
C ASP A 357 7.54 -19.91 16.01
N ALA A 358 7.39 -18.82 15.27
CA ALA A 358 8.43 -17.81 15.04
C ALA A 358 7.88 -16.41 15.32
N ILE A 359 8.74 -15.44 15.57
CA ILE A 359 8.31 -14.06 15.88
C ILE A 359 9.24 -13.04 15.22
N LEU A 360 8.68 -11.95 14.72
CA LEU A 360 9.42 -10.78 14.25
C LEU A 360 8.69 -9.48 14.60
N ASN A 361 9.41 -8.47 15.08
CA ASN A 361 8.85 -7.18 15.50
C ASN A 361 9.17 -6.04 14.52
N GLY A 362 10.32 -6.10 13.84
CA GLY A 362 10.69 -5.10 12.84
C GLY A 362 11.79 -5.60 11.92
N LEU A 363 11.93 -4.95 10.77
CA LEU A 363 12.92 -5.33 9.75
C LEU A 363 13.46 -4.08 9.06
N GLU A 364 14.79 -3.96 8.97
CA GLU A 364 15.45 -2.95 8.14
C GLU A 364 16.37 -3.63 7.13
N ILE A 365 16.41 -3.12 5.89
CA ILE A 365 17.27 -3.63 4.82
C ILE A 365 18.12 -2.49 4.30
N PHE A 366 19.44 -2.66 4.35
CA PHE A 366 20.42 -1.68 3.91
C PHE A 366 21.28 -2.26 2.80
N LYS A 367 21.45 -1.51 1.71
CA LYS A 367 22.44 -1.80 0.68
C LYS A 367 23.79 -1.22 1.08
N LEU A 368 24.86 -2.01 1.00
CA LEU A 368 26.23 -1.55 1.25
C LEU A 368 26.86 -0.98 -0.02
N SER A 369 27.69 0.04 0.17
CA SER A 369 28.51 0.58 -0.91
C SER A 369 29.53 -0.44 -1.37
N GLU A 370 29.75 -0.50 -2.69
CA GLU A 370 30.86 -1.26 -3.26
C GLU A 370 32.23 -0.66 -2.88
N THR A 371 33.32 -1.37 -3.20
CA THR A 371 34.70 -0.93 -2.90
C THR A 371 35.08 0.39 -3.56
N ASN A 372 34.40 0.78 -4.65
CA ASN A 372 34.56 2.06 -5.34
C ASN A 372 33.66 3.17 -4.78
N GLY A 373 32.91 2.92 -3.71
CA GLY A 373 31.97 3.88 -3.10
C GLY A 373 30.63 4.03 -3.84
N ASN A 374 30.29 3.11 -4.76
CA ASN A 374 29.03 3.13 -5.49
C ASN A 374 27.88 2.54 -4.67
N LEU A 375 26.73 3.22 -4.67
CA LEU A 375 25.45 2.76 -4.15
C LEU A 375 24.35 2.75 -5.23
N ALA A 376 24.65 3.28 -6.41
CA ALA A 376 23.68 3.45 -7.48
C ALA A 376 23.34 2.11 -8.16
N GLY A 377 22.07 1.73 -8.07
CA GLY A 377 21.47 0.65 -8.86
C GLY A 377 20.87 1.16 -10.18
N PRO A 378 20.44 0.24 -11.07
CA PRO A 378 19.68 0.60 -12.27
C PRO A 378 18.31 1.19 -11.93
N ASN A 379 17.67 1.85 -12.90
CA ASN A 379 16.27 2.22 -12.75
C ASN A 379 15.41 0.94 -12.79
N PRO A 380 14.34 0.85 -11.98
CA PRO A 380 13.43 -0.28 -12.03
C PRO A 380 12.66 -0.31 -13.36
N VAL A 381 12.27 -1.51 -13.78
CA VAL A 381 11.46 -1.73 -14.99
C VAL A 381 9.99 -1.76 -14.59
N PRO A 382 9.13 -0.85 -15.11
CA PRO A 382 7.69 -0.91 -14.91
C PRO A 382 7.10 -2.22 -15.45
N SER A 383 6.01 -2.70 -14.86
CA SER A 383 5.36 -3.91 -15.37
C SER A 383 4.70 -3.66 -16.74
N PRO A 384 4.57 -4.68 -17.61
CA PRO A 384 3.91 -4.55 -18.91
C PRO A 384 2.49 -3.95 -18.80
N MET A 385 1.72 -4.40 -17.81
CA MET A 385 0.37 -3.90 -17.53
C MET A 385 0.35 -2.39 -17.20
N MET A 386 1.38 -1.88 -16.51
CA MET A 386 1.50 -0.45 -16.21
C MET A 386 1.89 0.37 -17.44
N LEU A 387 2.74 -0.17 -18.30
CA LEU A 387 3.11 0.46 -19.57
C LEU A 387 1.89 0.58 -20.49
N GLU A 388 1.05 -0.45 -20.53
CA GLU A 388 -0.23 -0.42 -21.26
C GLU A 388 -1.17 0.67 -20.70
N GLU A 389 -1.32 0.78 -19.39
CA GLU A 389 -2.16 1.83 -18.78
C GLU A 389 -1.68 3.26 -19.14
N GLU A 390 -0.37 3.53 -19.09
CA GLU A 390 0.20 4.83 -19.51
C GLU A 390 -0.08 5.12 -21.00
N THR A 391 0.08 4.13 -21.87
CA THR A 391 -0.21 4.31 -23.31
C THR A 391 -1.69 4.59 -23.59
N THR A 392 -2.61 4.04 -22.78
CA THR A 392 -4.04 4.34 -22.89
C THR A 392 -4.40 5.74 -22.38
N LYS A 393 -3.70 6.25 -21.36
CA LYS A 393 -3.86 7.63 -20.87
C LYS A 393 -3.38 8.65 -21.88
N GLU A 394 -2.24 8.42 -22.53
CA GLU A 394 -1.68 9.31 -23.58
C GLU A 394 -2.57 9.37 -24.83
N ASN A 395 -3.25 8.27 -25.16
CA ASN A 395 -4.16 8.18 -26.32
C ASN A 395 -5.60 8.60 -26.03
N SER A 396 -5.95 8.92 -24.77
CA SER A 396 -7.23 9.53 -24.45
C SER A 396 -7.11 11.06 -24.62
N PRO A 397 -7.72 11.66 -25.65
CA PRO A 397 -7.77 13.12 -25.68
C PRO A 397 -8.61 13.53 -24.47
N PHE A 398 -8.00 14.28 -23.55
CA PHE A 398 -8.72 14.99 -22.49
C PHE A 398 -9.76 15.88 -23.19
N GLY A 399 -11.00 15.39 -23.25
CA GLY A 399 -12.08 16.00 -24.00
C GLY A 399 -12.39 17.36 -23.42
N SER A 400 -11.73 18.40 -23.94
CA SER A 400 -12.15 19.79 -23.73
C SER A 400 -13.54 19.92 -24.34
N SER A 401 -14.58 19.83 -23.51
CA SER A 401 -15.95 20.11 -23.93
C SER A 401 -16.05 21.59 -24.29
N LYS A 402 -15.73 21.93 -25.54
CA LYS A 402 -16.01 23.23 -26.15
C LYS A 402 -17.53 23.38 -26.27
N TRP A 403 -18.18 23.89 -25.23
CA TRP A 403 -19.57 24.32 -25.34
C TRP A 403 -19.60 25.60 -26.17
N LYS A 404 -19.91 25.48 -27.47
CA LYS A 404 -20.29 26.62 -28.31
C LYS A 404 -21.69 27.08 -27.87
N ILE A 405 -21.78 28.25 -27.24
CA ILE A 405 -23.04 28.95 -27.03
C ILE A 405 -23.48 29.51 -28.38
N ILE A 406 -24.49 28.89 -29.00
CA ILE A 406 -25.24 29.49 -30.10
C ILE A 406 -26.40 30.25 -29.47
N VAL A 407 -26.34 31.58 -29.54
CA VAL A 407 -27.47 32.47 -29.28
C VAL A 407 -28.47 32.30 -30.42
N GLY A 408 -29.67 31.81 -30.10
CA GLY A 408 -30.79 31.68 -31.03
C GLY A 408 -32.10 31.90 -30.29
N ILE A 409 -32.62 33.12 -30.37
CA ILE A 409 -33.93 33.55 -29.88
C ILE A 409 -35.01 32.93 -30.77
N THR A 410 -35.89 32.07 -30.25
CA THR A 410 -37.29 31.94 -30.74
C THR A 410 -38.18 31.09 -29.81
N GLY A 411 -39.25 31.72 -29.28
CA GLY A 411 -40.54 31.13 -28.84
C GLY A 411 -40.52 30.26 -27.57
N GLY A 412 -41.09 30.63 -26.41
CA GLY A 412 -42.28 31.46 -26.19
C GLY A 412 -43.55 30.66 -26.51
N ILE A 413 -44.07 29.90 -25.54
CA ILE A 413 -45.50 29.54 -25.26
C ILE A 413 -45.65 28.30 -24.33
N GLY A 414 -44.62 27.49 -24.08
CA GLY A 414 -44.75 26.30 -23.21
C GLY A 414 -44.71 26.54 -21.69
N GLY A 415 -44.15 27.66 -21.23
CA GLY A 415 -43.80 27.87 -19.82
C GLY A 415 -44.95 28.28 -18.90
N LEU A 416 -46.04 28.83 -19.43
CA LEU A 416 -47.16 29.33 -18.61
C LEU A 416 -48.16 28.25 -18.21
N ALA A 417 -48.25 27.15 -18.96
CA ALA A 417 -49.14 26.03 -18.62
C ALA A 417 -48.61 25.20 -17.43
N ILE A 418 -47.28 25.02 -17.34
CA ILE A 418 -46.66 24.20 -16.30
C ILE A 418 -46.75 24.88 -14.93
N VAL A 419 -46.62 26.21 -14.87
CA VAL A 419 -46.73 26.97 -13.62
C VAL A 419 -48.18 26.99 -13.09
N ALA A 420 -49.18 27.06 -13.99
CA ALA A 420 -50.59 27.02 -13.59
C ALA A 420 -51.02 25.64 -13.03
N ILE A 421 -50.46 24.55 -13.56
CA ILE A 421 -50.73 23.17 -13.08
C ILE A 421 -50.12 22.96 -11.70
N ILE A 422 -48.90 23.45 -11.45
CA ILE A 422 -48.22 23.30 -10.15
C ILE A 422 -48.97 24.09 -9.06
N ILE A 423 -49.45 25.30 -9.36
CA ILE A 423 -50.23 26.11 -8.41
C ILE A 423 -51.58 25.46 -8.11
N SER A 424 -52.24 24.85 -9.11
CA SER A 424 -53.51 24.15 -8.94
C SER A 424 -53.38 22.90 -8.05
N ILE A 425 -52.29 22.15 -8.17
CA ILE A 425 -52.00 20.95 -7.34
C ILE A 425 -51.71 21.35 -5.88
N LEU A 426 -51.06 22.48 -5.64
CA LEU A 426 -50.74 22.95 -4.29
C LEU A 426 -51.97 23.50 -3.55
N VAL A 427 -52.94 24.10 -4.25
CA VAL A 427 -54.20 24.58 -3.65
C VAL A 427 -55.14 23.43 -3.30
N LEU A 428 -55.14 22.34 -4.07
CA LEU A 428 -55.95 21.14 -3.77
C LEU A 428 -55.37 20.30 -2.61
N ARG A 429 -54.05 20.29 -2.40
CA ARG A 429 -53.42 19.60 -1.25
C ARG A 429 -53.60 20.32 0.09
N LYS A 430 -53.93 21.61 0.09
CA LYS A 430 -54.16 22.40 1.33
C LYS A 430 -55.60 22.34 1.85
N ARG A 431 -56.53 21.64 1.15
CA ARG A 431 -57.94 21.47 1.57
C ARG A 431 -58.27 20.10 2.18
N ARG A 432 -57.30 19.24 2.47
CA ARG A 432 -57.51 17.99 3.22
C ARG A 432 -56.59 17.89 4.44
N LYS A 433 -56.88 18.69 5.48
CA LYS A 433 -56.52 18.36 6.87
C LYS A 433 -57.33 19.17 7.89
N ALA A 434 -58.37 18.54 8.40
CA ALA A 434 -59.11 18.80 9.64
C ALA A 434 -59.81 17.44 9.90
N THR A 435 -59.71 16.72 11.02
CA THR A 435 -59.54 17.03 12.45
C THR A 435 -59.23 15.71 13.21
N GLY A 436 -58.68 15.79 14.43
CA GLY A 436 -58.94 14.82 15.53
C GLY A 436 -57.85 13.80 15.94
N SER A 437 -57.28 13.99 17.14
CA SER A 437 -56.72 12.96 18.05
C SER A 437 -57.86 12.32 18.89
N PRO A 438 -57.74 11.18 19.62
CA PRO A 438 -56.60 10.73 20.46
C PRO A 438 -56.27 9.21 20.49
N SER A 439 -55.17 8.82 21.15
CA SER A 439 -54.73 7.43 21.46
C SER A 439 -55.67 6.70 22.46
N PRO A 440 -55.63 5.36 22.59
CA PRO A 440 -54.76 4.73 23.62
C PRO A 440 -54.24 3.28 23.36
N SER A 441 -53.13 2.96 24.06
CA SER A 441 -52.79 1.70 24.79
C SER A 441 -52.76 0.29 24.16
N GLY A 442 -51.70 -0.45 24.53
CA GLY A 442 -51.62 -1.92 24.64
C GLY A 442 -50.66 -2.52 23.61
N GLY A 443 -49.58 -3.22 23.93
CA GLY A 443 -49.12 -3.89 25.14
C GLY A 443 -48.48 -5.24 24.73
N TRP A 444 -47.63 -5.78 25.59
CA TRP A 444 -46.99 -7.12 25.57
C TRP A 444 -45.59 -7.25 24.92
N LEU A 445 -44.60 -7.01 25.78
CA LEU A 445 -43.28 -7.64 25.87
C LEU A 445 -43.42 -9.11 26.41
N PRO A 446 -42.37 -9.82 26.84
CA PRO A 446 -41.05 -10.14 26.24
C PRO A 446 -40.69 -11.64 26.40
N LEU A 447 -39.53 -12.09 25.90
CA LEU A 447 -38.68 -12.98 26.69
C LEU A 447 -37.23 -12.51 26.66
N TYR A 448 -36.73 -12.40 27.89
CA TYR A 448 -35.40 -12.08 28.36
C TYR A 448 -34.74 -13.42 28.75
N ILE A 449 -33.43 -13.55 28.59
CA ILE A 449 -32.53 -13.97 29.69
C ILE A 449 -31.13 -13.45 29.38
N GLN A 450 -30.59 -12.85 30.43
CA GLN A 450 -29.40 -12.06 30.57
C GLN A 450 -28.58 -12.75 31.66
N SER A 451 -27.25 -12.68 31.58
CA SER A 451 -26.39 -12.50 32.78
C SER A 451 -24.95 -12.25 32.30
N LEU A 452 -24.44 -11.01 32.36
CA LEU A 452 -23.81 -10.32 33.52
C LEU A 452 -22.40 -10.91 33.76
N THR A 453 -21.29 -10.21 34.03
CA THR A 453 -20.93 -8.87 34.58
C THR A 453 -19.37 -8.85 34.59
N SER A 454 -18.58 -7.77 34.65
CA SER A 454 -18.61 -6.55 35.47
C SER A 454 -17.65 -5.53 34.85
N GLY A 455 -18.02 -4.25 34.94
CA GLY A 455 -17.13 -3.14 34.64
C GLY A 455 -16.31 -2.69 35.85
N SER A 456 -15.28 -1.89 35.57
CA SER A 456 -14.74 -0.91 36.50
C SER A 456 -14.51 0.39 35.75
N LYS A 457 -15.16 1.45 36.24
CA LYS A 457 -14.91 2.83 35.85
C LYS A 457 -13.71 3.36 36.64
N SER A 458 -12.89 4.19 36.00
CA SER A 458 -12.18 5.25 36.72
C SER A 458 -12.26 6.55 35.90
N THR A 459 -12.70 7.57 36.61
CA THR A 459 -12.81 8.97 36.20
C THR A 459 -11.49 9.66 36.49
N VAL A 460 -10.81 10.21 35.47
CA VAL A 460 -9.95 11.39 35.65
C VAL A 460 -10.08 12.28 34.42
N SER A 461 -10.64 13.45 34.66
CA SER A 461 -10.66 14.61 33.80
C SER A 461 -9.28 15.28 33.77
N GLY A 462 -8.73 15.49 32.58
CA GLY A 462 -7.60 16.37 32.34
C GLY A 462 -7.76 17.05 30.99
N LYS A 463 -8.06 18.35 31.01
CA LYS A 463 -8.19 19.20 29.84
C LYS A 463 -6.80 19.39 29.20
N ALA A 464 -6.69 19.16 27.89
CA ALA A 464 -5.71 19.84 27.05
C ALA A 464 -6.35 20.13 25.69
N SER A 465 -6.35 21.41 25.36
CA SER A 465 -7.01 22.00 24.19
C SER A 465 -6.16 21.81 22.93
N ALA A 466 -6.83 21.38 21.86
CA ALA A 466 -6.66 21.78 20.46
C ALA A 466 -5.24 21.85 19.84
N SER A 467 -4.97 20.95 18.89
CA SER A 467 -4.96 21.35 17.47
C SER A 467 -5.29 20.14 16.59
N SER A 468 -6.52 20.13 16.08
CA SER A 468 -6.94 19.29 14.96
C SER A 468 -6.40 19.87 13.67
N GLN A 469 -5.87 19.08 12.73
CA GLN A 469 -6.19 19.13 11.28
C GLN A 469 -5.59 17.93 10.51
N LEU A 470 -6.50 17.09 10.02
CA LEU A 470 -6.57 16.36 8.75
C LEU A 470 -5.27 15.83 8.09
N SER A 471 -5.07 14.52 8.15
CA SER A 471 -4.17 13.79 7.24
C SER A 471 -4.87 13.52 5.91
N SER A 472 -4.39 14.16 4.84
CA SER A 472 -4.67 13.75 3.46
C SER A 472 -3.86 12.49 3.13
N LEU A 473 -4.45 11.31 3.39
CA LEU A 473 -3.85 10.04 2.99
C LEU A 473 -3.90 9.89 1.46
N PRO A 474 -2.77 9.59 0.79
CA PRO A 474 -2.76 9.15 -0.60
C PRO A 474 -3.52 7.84 -0.76
N GLN A 475 -4.26 7.71 -1.88
CA GLN A 475 -4.92 6.48 -2.32
C GLN A 475 -3.89 5.34 -2.43
N GLY A 476 -3.87 4.46 -1.42
CA GLY A 476 -2.97 3.30 -1.37
C GLY A 476 -2.79 2.69 0.03
N LEU A 477 -3.09 3.43 1.12
CA LEU A 477 -2.94 2.94 2.50
C LEU A 477 -4.27 3.09 3.27
N CYS A 478 -5.23 2.21 3.08
CA CYS A 478 -6.49 2.28 3.83
C CYS A 478 -6.29 1.92 5.32
N ARG A 479 -6.59 2.86 6.23
CA ARG A 479 -6.79 2.55 7.65
C ARG A 479 -7.96 1.56 7.79
N HIS A 480 -7.73 0.46 8.52
CA HIS A 480 -8.77 -0.52 8.83
C HIS A 480 -9.52 -0.09 10.10
N PHE A 481 -10.86 -0.07 10.05
CA PHE A 481 -11.72 0.30 11.17
C PHE A 481 -12.46 -0.93 11.70
N SER A 482 -12.48 -1.12 13.02
CA SER A 482 -13.28 -2.20 13.61
C SER A 482 -14.78 -1.85 13.63
N LEU A 483 -15.66 -2.86 13.59
CA LEU A 483 -17.10 -2.61 13.74
C LEU A 483 -17.45 -1.95 15.09
N MET A 484 -16.68 -2.25 16.15
CA MET A 484 -16.86 -1.63 17.46
C MET A 484 -16.58 -0.14 17.42
N GLU A 485 -15.50 0.27 16.76
CA GLU A 485 -15.12 1.66 16.56
C GLU A 485 -16.18 2.41 15.74
N ILE A 486 -16.68 1.81 14.65
CA ILE A 486 -17.75 2.39 13.82
C ILE A 486 -19.05 2.55 14.62
N LYS A 487 -19.42 1.57 15.45
CA LYS A 487 -20.59 1.66 16.33
C LYS A 487 -20.40 2.76 17.37
N GLN A 488 -19.23 2.85 18.00
CA GLN A 488 -18.96 3.91 18.97
C GLN A 488 -19.06 5.30 18.31
N ALA A 489 -18.48 5.45 17.12
CA ALA A 489 -18.47 6.70 16.39
C ALA A 489 -19.88 7.18 15.99
N THR A 490 -20.76 6.27 15.59
CA THR A 490 -22.13 6.57 15.13
C THR A 490 -23.20 6.51 16.23
N LYS A 491 -22.80 6.34 17.51
CA LYS A 491 -23.71 6.06 18.64
C LYS A 491 -24.62 4.85 18.34
N ASN A 492 -23.99 3.78 17.88
CA ASN A 492 -24.60 2.53 17.45
C ASN A 492 -25.59 2.71 16.29
N PHE A 493 -25.18 3.45 15.26
CA PHE A 493 -26.02 3.81 14.10
C PHE A 493 -27.33 4.49 14.49
N SER A 494 -27.27 5.44 15.43
CA SER A 494 -28.44 6.19 15.88
C SER A 494 -29.05 6.99 14.73
N GLU A 495 -30.38 6.94 14.59
CA GLU A 495 -31.13 7.73 13.61
C GLU A 495 -30.88 9.24 13.76
N SER A 496 -30.58 9.70 14.98
CA SER A 496 -30.23 11.10 15.24
C SER A 496 -28.88 11.54 14.65
N GLN A 497 -28.08 10.61 14.14
CA GLN A 497 -26.82 10.90 13.44
C GLN A 497 -26.96 10.80 11.92
N VAL A 498 -28.16 10.54 11.37
CA VAL A 498 -28.32 10.45 9.92
C VAL A 498 -28.17 11.83 9.29
N ILE A 499 -27.20 11.97 8.39
CA ILE A 499 -26.91 13.20 7.64
C ILE A 499 -27.30 13.10 6.17
N GLY A 500 -27.59 11.89 5.68
CA GLY A 500 -28.08 11.67 4.33
C GLY A 500 -28.73 10.31 4.18
N VAL A 501 -29.74 10.24 3.31
CA VAL A 501 -30.37 8.98 2.91
C VAL A 501 -30.40 8.96 1.39
N GLY A 502 -29.91 7.88 0.80
CA GLY A 502 -29.92 7.69 -0.66
C GLY A 502 -30.22 6.24 -1.04
N GLY A 503 -30.18 5.95 -2.34
CA GLY A 503 -30.49 4.65 -2.92
C GLY A 503 -29.62 3.46 -2.49
N PHE A 504 -28.55 3.71 -1.73
CA PHE A 504 -27.59 2.72 -1.24
C PHE A 504 -27.54 2.62 0.30
N GLY A 505 -28.51 3.20 1.00
CA GLY A 505 -28.57 3.21 2.46
C GLY A 505 -28.35 4.58 3.10
N LYS A 506 -28.15 4.56 4.43
CA LYS A 506 -28.07 5.77 5.26
C LYS A 506 -26.62 6.17 5.48
N VAL A 507 -26.36 7.46 5.43
CA VAL A 507 -25.08 8.06 5.81
C VAL A 507 -25.24 8.64 7.21
N PHE A 508 -24.46 8.12 8.14
CA PHE A 508 -24.41 8.58 9.52
C PHE A 508 -23.22 9.51 9.71
N ARG A 509 -23.39 10.56 10.49
CA ARG A 509 -22.31 11.31 11.09
C ARG A 509 -21.70 10.47 12.21
N GLY A 510 -20.47 10.06 12.01
CA GLY A 510 -19.63 9.46 13.03
C GLY A 510 -18.68 10.48 13.63
N VAL A 511 -18.25 10.23 14.86
CA VAL A 511 -17.09 10.90 15.45
C VAL A 511 -16.07 9.83 15.80
N ILE A 512 -15.00 9.73 15.00
CA ILE A 512 -13.86 8.83 15.26
C ILE A 512 -12.72 9.62 15.92
N ASP A 513 -11.79 8.90 16.54
CA ASP A 513 -10.64 9.49 17.25
C ASP A 513 -11.05 10.61 18.22
N GLN A 514 -10.15 11.57 18.47
CA GLN A 514 -10.35 12.70 19.39
C GLN A 514 -11.26 13.80 18.80
N GLY A 515 -12.39 13.42 18.21
CA GLY A 515 -13.42 14.38 17.75
C GLY A 515 -13.53 14.54 16.23
N THR A 516 -12.88 13.69 15.43
CA THR A 516 -12.92 13.77 13.96
C THR A 516 -14.30 13.38 13.46
N GLU A 517 -15.02 14.33 12.86
CA GLU A 517 -16.30 14.05 12.21
C GLU A 517 -16.09 13.34 10.88
N VAL A 518 -16.76 12.21 10.71
CA VAL A 518 -16.71 11.40 9.49
C VAL A 518 -18.10 11.06 9.00
N ALA A 519 -18.24 10.89 7.69
CA ALA A 519 -19.45 10.34 7.09
C ALA A 519 -19.29 8.82 6.96
N ILE A 520 -20.08 8.07 7.73
CA ILE A 520 -20.10 6.61 7.72
C ILE A 520 -21.34 6.15 6.97
N LYS A 521 -21.15 5.68 5.74
CA LYS A 521 -22.23 5.12 4.93
C LYS A 521 -22.46 3.67 5.33
N ARG A 522 -23.66 3.37 5.84
CA ARG A 522 -24.09 2.00 6.08
C ARG A 522 -24.93 1.56 4.88
N SER A 523 -24.44 0.54 4.16
CA SER A 523 -25.22 -0.09 3.10
C SER A 523 -26.52 -0.63 3.67
N ASN A 524 -27.61 -0.39 2.95
CA ASN A 524 -28.90 -1.02 3.25
C ASN A 524 -29.02 -2.24 2.32
N PRO A 525 -29.08 -3.47 2.86
CA PRO A 525 -29.23 -4.67 2.02
C PRO A 525 -30.53 -4.66 1.19
N SER A 526 -31.53 -3.87 1.57
CA SER A 526 -32.84 -3.80 0.92
C SER A 526 -33.00 -2.65 -0.07
N SER A 527 -31.93 -1.93 -0.43
CA SER A 527 -32.03 -0.73 -1.27
C SER A 527 -31.97 -1.03 -2.76
N GLN A 528 -33.07 -0.76 -3.47
CA GLN A 528 -33.30 -1.05 -4.90
C GLN A 528 -32.59 -0.09 -5.88
N GLN A 529 -31.65 0.75 -5.43
CA GLN A 529 -30.99 1.71 -6.31
C GLN A 529 -29.47 1.68 -6.15
N GLY A 530 -28.91 0.69 -6.83
CA GLY A 530 -27.64 0.80 -7.52
C GLY A 530 -26.82 -0.48 -7.48
N VAL A 531 -26.38 -0.89 -8.67
CA VAL A 531 -25.51 -2.05 -8.98
C VAL A 531 -26.03 -3.44 -8.55
N ASN A 532 -27.00 -3.52 -7.64
CA ASN A 532 -27.63 -4.78 -7.25
C ASN A 532 -28.49 -5.40 -8.37
N ASP A 533 -29.02 -4.64 -9.32
CA ASP A 533 -29.86 -5.24 -10.37
C ASP A 533 -29.09 -6.13 -11.36
N LEU A 534 -27.77 -5.99 -11.49
CA LEU A 534 -26.98 -6.81 -12.42
C LEU A 534 -26.24 -7.93 -11.71
N ALA A 535 -25.61 -7.66 -10.56
CA ALA A 535 -24.92 -8.71 -9.80
C ALA A 535 -25.91 -9.72 -9.18
N GLU A 536 -27.02 -9.24 -8.63
CA GLU A 536 -28.05 -10.09 -8.01
C GLU A 536 -28.85 -10.85 -9.09
N TRP A 537 -29.15 -10.21 -10.22
CA TRP A 537 -29.74 -10.87 -11.40
C TRP A 537 -28.81 -11.90 -12.01
N SER A 538 -27.51 -11.61 -12.15
CA SER A 538 -26.53 -12.58 -12.66
C SER A 538 -26.37 -13.78 -11.73
N VAL A 539 -26.35 -13.57 -10.41
CA VAL A 539 -26.33 -14.67 -9.42
C VAL A 539 -27.65 -15.47 -9.43
N HIS A 540 -28.79 -14.81 -9.63
CA HIS A 540 -30.07 -15.49 -9.80
C HIS A 540 -30.09 -16.34 -11.09
N CYS A 541 -29.62 -15.79 -12.22
CA CYS A 541 -29.53 -16.52 -13.49
C CYS A 541 -28.54 -17.70 -13.41
N LEU A 542 -27.46 -17.59 -12.63
CA LEU A 542 -26.57 -18.72 -12.32
C LEU A 542 -27.31 -19.86 -11.62
N LYS A 543 -28.09 -19.53 -10.58
CA LYS A 543 -28.80 -20.51 -9.74
C LYS A 543 -29.94 -21.20 -10.47
N GLU A 544 -30.61 -20.48 -11.37
CA GLU A 544 -31.69 -21.02 -12.20
C GLU A 544 -31.19 -21.73 -13.48
N GLY A 545 -29.87 -21.79 -13.71
CA GLY A 545 -29.28 -22.47 -14.88
C GLY A 545 -29.48 -21.74 -16.21
N LEU A 546 -29.76 -20.44 -16.19
CA LEU A 546 -30.03 -19.60 -17.36
C LEU A 546 -28.75 -18.93 -17.92
N LEU A 547 -27.60 -19.60 -17.80
CA LEU A 547 -26.29 -19.00 -18.05
C LEU A 547 -26.07 -18.56 -19.51
N GLU A 548 -26.63 -19.29 -20.46
CA GLU A 548 -26.52 -18.98 -21.90
C GLU A 548 -27.35 -17.75 -22.30
N ASP A 549 -28.33 -17.35 -21.48
CA ASP A 549 -29.22 -16.22 -21.75
C ASP A 549 -28.74 -14.91 -21.09
N THR A 550 -27.68 -14.98 -20.26
CA THR A 550 -27.01 -13.81 -19.70
C THR A 550 -25.85 -13.30 -20.54
N ILE A 551 -25.40 -14.09 -21.53
CA ILE A 551 -24.35 -13.68 -22.47
C ILE A 551 -24.91 -12.57 -23.36
N ASP A 552 -24.14 -11.51 -23.53
CA ASP A 552 -24.48 -10.45 -24.48
C ASP A 552 -24.80 -11.06 -25.86
N PRO A 553 -25.93 -10.71 -26.51
CA PRO A 553 -26.31 -11.28 -27.80
C PRO A 553 -25.24 -11.19 -28.88
N HIS A 554 -24.34 -10.19 -28.81
CA HIS A 554 -23.21 -10.04 -29.72
C HIS A 554 -22.01 -10.92 -29.37
N LEU A 555 -21.94 -11.45 -28.16
CA LEU A 555 -20.89 -12.37 -27.69
C LEU A 555 -21.37 -13.84 -27.65
N LYS A 556 -22.68 -14.07 -27.75
CA LYS A 556 -23.28 -15.41 -27.73
C LYS A 556 -22.73 -16.25 -28.90
N GLY A 557 -22.12 -17.39 -28.57
CA GLY A 557 -21.46 -18.29 -29.52
C GLY A 557 -20.02 -17.92 -29.91
N GLN A 558 -19.47 -16.81 -29.40
CA GLN A 558 -18.06 -16.45 -29.61
C GLN A 558 -17.16 -16.84 -28.44
N ILE A 559 -17.73 -17.04 -27.25
CA ILE A 559 -17.03 -17.50 -26.06
C ILE A 559 -17.13 -19.02 -25.92
N ASP A 560 -16.00 -19.65 -25.60
CA ASP A 560 -15.93 -21.06 -25.25
C ASP A 560 -16.71 -21.31 -23.96
N THR A 561 -17.49 -22.38 -23.95
CA THR A 561 -18.36 -22.72 -22.82
C THR A 561 -17.55 -22.96 -21.53
N GLN A 562 -16.36 -23.58 -21.59
CA GLN A 562 -15.54 -23.84 -20.41
C GLN A 562 -14.86 -22.56 -19.89
N SER A 563 -14.40 -21.70 -20.80
CA SER A 563 -13.94 -20.34 -20.47
C SER A 563 -15.02 -19.54 -19.76
N PHE A 564 -16.24 -19.55 -20.30
CA PHE A 564 -17.36 -18.84 -19.73
C PHE A 564 -17.76 -19.36 -18.34
N TYR A 565 -17.85 -20.68 -18.16
CA TYR A 565 -18.10 -21.27 -16.84
C TYR A 565 -17.02 -20.88 -15.82
N LYS A 566 -15.75 -20.84 -16.23
CA LYS A 566 -14.65 -20.45 -15.34
C LYS A 566 -14.71 -18.98 -14.95
N PHE A 567 -15.04 -18.11 -15.90
CA PHE A 567 -15.25 -16.68 -15.66
C PHE A 567 -16.39 -16.45 -14.66
N VAL A 568 -17.50 -17.15 -14.87
CA VAL A 568 -18.69 -17.09 -14.02
C VAL A 568 -18.41 -17.60 -12.60
N ASP A 569 -17.75 -18.75 -12.43
CA ASP A 569 -17.37 -19.30 -11.12
C ASP A 569 -16.50 -18.32 -10.33
N THR A 570 -15.60 -17.63 -11.03
CA THR A 570 -14.73 -16.61 -10.42
C THR A 570 -15.55 -15.40 -9.97
N ALA A 571 -16.47 -14.92 -10.81
CA ALA A 571 -17.36 -13.81 -10.47
C ALA A 571 -18.29 -14.14 -9.29
N GLU A 572 -18.83 -15.35 -9.22
CA GLU A 572 -19.65 -15.82 -8.09
C GLU A 572 -18.86 -15.78 -6.77
N LYS A 573 -17.63 -16.31 -6.77
CA LYS A 573 -16.77 -16.32 -5.58
C LYS A 573 -16.39 -14.91 -5.12
N CYS A 574 -16.17 -13.99 -6.06
CA CYS A 574 -15.93 -12.57 -5.75
C CYS A 574 -17.14 -11.90 -5.07
N LEU A 575 -18.35 -12.32 -5.41
CA LEU A 575 -19.60 -11.80 -4.87
C LEU A 575 -20.06 -12.50 -3.58
N ALA A 576 -19.31 -13.47 -3.06
CA ALA A 576 -19.67 -14.20 -1.84
C ALA A 576 -19.91 -13.27 -0.63
N ASP A 577 -20.93 -13.53 0.17
CA ASP A 577 -21.27 -12.70 1.34
C ASP A 577 -20.19 -12.74 2.43
N ASN A 578 -19.48 -13.86 2.56
CA ASN A 578 -18.40 -14.05 3.52
C ASN A 578 -17.05 -13.65 2.92
N GLY A 579 -16.33 -12.74 3.58
CA GLY A 579 -15.01 -12.27 3.15
C GLY A 579 -13.95 -13.39 3.10
N LEU A 580 -14.09 -14.45 3.90
CA LEU A 580 -13.19 -15.62 3.87
C LEU A 580 -13.43 -16.54 2.67
N SER A 581 -14.58 -16.41 2.01
CA SER A 581 -14.94 -17.19 0.82
C SER A 581 -14.62 -16.45 -0.48
N ARG A 582 -14.19 -15.19 -0.39
CA ARG A 582 -13.77 -14.39 -1.53
C ARG A 582 -12.32 -14.73 -1.89
N PRO A 583 -12.01 -14.90 -3.19
CA PRO A 583 -10.66 -15.18 -3.65
C PRO A 583 -9.74 -13.97 -3.41
N SER A 584 -8.44 -14.22 -3.26
CA SER A 584 -7.46 -13.13 -3.30
C SER A 584 -7.37 -12.55 -4.71
N MET A 585 -6.84 -11.33 -4.87
CA MET A 585 -6.63 -10.76 -6.21
C MET A 585 -5.68 -11.61 -7.07
N GLY A 586 -4.75 -12.34 -6.45
CA GLY A 586 -3.90 -13.31 -7.15
C GLY A 586 -4.70 -14.50 -7.69
N ASP A 587 -5.63 -15.04 -6.89
CA ASP A 587 -6.53 -16.12 -7.34
C ASP A 587 -7.49 -15.63 -8.44
N VAL A 588 -7.98 -14.40 -8.34
CA VAL A 588 -8.81 -13.79 -9.41
C VAL A 588 -8.02 -13.70 -10.70
N LEU A 589 -6.79 -13.18 -10.65
CA LEU A 589 -5.93 -13.07 -11.81
C LEU A 589 -5.65 -14.44 -12.45
N TRP A 590 -5.28 -15.42 -11.63
CA TRP A 590 -5.02 -16.79 -12.10
C TRP A 590 -6.25 -17.44 -12.74
N ASN A 591 -7.43 -17.27 -12.14
CA ASN A 591 -8.66 -17.85 -12.69
C ASN A 591 -9.08 -17.20 -14.00
N LEU A 592 -8.85 -15.89 -14.17
CA LEU A 592 -9.10 -15.17 -15.42
C LEU A 592 -8.09 -15.55 -16.51
N GLU A 593 -6.82 -15.72 -16.15
CA GLU A 593 -5.78 -16.21 -17.06
C GLU A 593 -6.08 -17.63 -17.52
N TYR A 594 -6.55 -18.49 -16.61
CA TYR A 594 -7.01 -19.84 -16.96
C TYR A 594 -8.26 -19.83 -17.87
N ALA A 595 -9.21 -18.92 -17.64
CA ALA A 595 -10.36 -18.75 -18.53
C ALA A 595 -9.92 -18.31 -19.94
N LEU A 596 -8.95 -17.40 -20.03
CA LEU A 596 -8.37 -16.97 -21.31
C LEU A 596 -7.68 -18.13 -22.06
N GLN A 597 -6.89 -18.95 -21.36
CA GLN A 597 -6.27 -20.13 -21.97
C GLN A 597 -7.29 -21.13 -22.53
N LEU A 598 -8.43 -21.32 -21.85
CA LEU A 598 -9.52 -22.18 -22.34
C LEU A 598 -10.13 -21.60 -23.63
N GLN A 599 -10.29 -20.28 -23.70
CA GLN A 599 -10.78 -19.59 -24.89
C GLN A 599 -9.82 -19.77 -26.08
N GLU A 600 -8.53 -19.51 -25.87
CA GLU A 600 -7.51 -19.61 -26.93
C GLU A 600 -7.36 -21.03 -27.47
N LYS A 601 -7.37 -22.03 -26.57
CA LYS A 601 -7.32 -23.44 -26.95
C LYS A 601 -8.52 -23.87 -27.80
N SER A 602 -9.72 -23.34 -27.52
CA SER A 602 -10.91 -23.61 -28.33
C SER A 602 -10.80 -23.02 -29.75
N ALA A 603 -10.16 -21.86 -29.89
CA ALA A 603 -9.96 -21.19 -31.17
C ALA A 603 -8.97 -21.96 -32.07
N GLU A 604 -7.89 -22.51 -31.48
CA GLU A 604 -6.94 -23.36 -32.21
C GLU A 604 -7.58 -24.67 -32.70
N VAL A 605 -8.42 -25.32 -31.88
CA VAL A 605 -9.13 -26.56 -32.28
C VAL A 605 -10.10 -26.30 -33.43
N ASN A 606 -10.77 -25.13 -33.45
CA ASN A 606 -11.69 -24.76 -34.53
C ASN A 606 -10.97 -24.49 -35.87
N LEU A 607 -9.76 -23.92 -35.83
CA LEU A 607 -8.93 -23.72 -37.03
C LEU A 607 -8.46 -25.05 -37.64
N VAL A 608 -8.08 -26.02 -36.82
CA VAL A 608 -7.68 -27.38 -37.26
C VAL A 608 -8.89 -28.19 -37.77
N ALA A 609 -10.08 -27.96 -37.22
CA ALA A 609 -11.32 -28.59 -37.67
C ALA A 609 -11.87 -28.01 -38.99
N GLU A 610 -11.56 -26.76 -39.32
CA GLU A 610 -11.90 -26.18 -40.64
C GLU A 610 -10.95 -26.65 -41.74
N GLU A 611 -9.65 -26.81 -41.48
CA GLU A 611 -8.70 -27.37 -42.47
C GLU A 611 -9.02 -28.82 -42.84
N SER A 612 -9.54 -29.62 -41.91
CA SER A 612 -9.91 -31.03 -42.16
C SER A 612 -11.24 -31.22 -42.90
N LYS A 613 -12.07 -30.17 -43.04
CA LYS A 613 -13.33 -30.21 -43.82
C LYS A 613 -13.16 -29.85 -45.29
N ILE A 614 -12.00 -29.34 -45.70
CA ILE A 614 -11.72 -28.93 -47.09
C ILE A 614 -11.27 -30.11 -47.97
N VAL A 615 -10.98 -31.28 -47.38
CA VAL A 615 -10.54 -32.48 -48.09
C VAL A 615 -11.63 -33.55 -48.11
N ASP A 616 -12.78 -33.27 -48.74
CA ASP A 616 -13.69 -34.34 -49.19
C ASP A 616 -14.66 -33.85 -50.28
N MET A 617 -14.26 -33.96 -51.55
CA MET A 617 -15.13 -34.24 -52.70
C MET A 617 -14.30 -34.69 -53.93
N PRO A 618 -14.86 -35.53 -54.82
CA PRO A 618 -14.14 -36.65 -55.43
C PRO A 618 -13.51 -36.32 -56.79
N VAL A 619 -12.33 -36.89 -57.07
CA VAL A 619 -11.76 -36.93 -58.42
C VAL A 619 -11.84 -38.34 -58.98
N THR A 620 -12.71 -38.50 -59.97
CA THR A 620 -12.74 -39.65 -60.88
C THR A 620 -11.60 -39.55 -61.88
N GLY A 621 -10.77 -40.60 -61.94
CA GLY A 621 -10.28 -41.15 -63.20
C GLY A 621 -8.85 -40.80 -63.65
N VAL A 622 -8.03 -41.86 -63.78
CA VAL A 622 -7.13 -42.17 -64.93
C VAL A 622 -5.96 -41.17 -65.13
N GLU A 623 -4.67 -41.50 -65.15
CA GLU A 623 -3.92 -42.73 -65.44
C GLU A 623 -2.48 -42.59 -64.91
N SER A 624 -1.83 -43.74 -64.78
CA SER A 624 -0.48 -44.01 -64.32
C SER A 624 0.64 -43.28 -65.07
N ARG A 625 1.75 -42.98 -64.36
CA ARG A 625 3.12 -43.36 -64.75
C ARG A 625 4.10 -43.18 -63.60
N GLU A 626 4.71 -44.30 -63.25
CA GLU A 626 5.81 -44.49 -62.31
C GLU A 626 7.08 -43.77 -62.79
N ILE A 627 7.82 -43.17 -61.86
CA ILE A 627 9.29 -43.32 -61.77
C ILE A 627 9.64 -43.40 -60.28
N GLU A 628 10.10 -44.58 -59.87
CA GLU A 628 10.75 -44.85 -58.59
C GLU A 628 12.10 -44.14 -58.50
N GLU A 629 12.43 -43.59 -57.32
CA GLU A 629 13.82 -43.53 -56.86
C GLU A 629 13.91 -43.78 -55.34
N VAL A 630 14.27 -45.02 -55.04
CA VAL A 630 15.18 -45.53 -53.98
C VAL A 630 15.07 -44.98 -52.55
N VAL A 631 14.67 -45.92 -51.68
CA VAL A 631 14.64 -45.94 -50.22
C VAL A 631 16.01 -46.33 -49.64
N ASP A 632 16.38 -45.74 -48.49
CA ASP A 632 16.82 -46.46 -47.27
C ASP A 632 17.04 -45.47 -46.11
N GLN A 633 16.15 -45.43 -45.10
CA GLN A 633 16.06 -46.29 -43.90
C GLN A 633 16.82 -45.71 -42.69
N ASN A 634 16.08 -45.14 -41.74
CA ASN A 634 15.97 -45.65 -40.36
C ASN A 634 15.20 -44.69 -39.45
N ASN A 635 13.97 -45.07 -39.07
CA ASN A 635 13.36 -44.72 -37.79
C ASN A 635 12.26 -45.74 -37.45
N ASN A 636 12.57 -46.61 -36.48
CA ASN A 636 11.63 -47.38 -35.66
C ASN A 636 11.98 -46.96 -34.22
N ALA A 637 11.05 -46.73 -33.28
CA ALA A 637 9.82 -47.45 -33.06
C ALA A 637 8.78 -46.62 -32.28
N ASN A 638 7.54 -47.10 -32.44
CA ASN A 638 6.29 -46.66 -31.85
C ASN A 638 6.19 -46.79 -30.32
N PHE A 639 5.39 -45.87 -29.78
CA PHE A 639 4.41 -45.97 -28.69
C PHE A 639 3.98 -47.36 -28.21
N SER A 640 3.86 -47.48 -26.88
CA SER A 640 2.69 -48.09 -26.21
C SER A 640 2.64 -47.75 -24.70
N GLN A 641 1.60 -47.02 -24.27
CA GLN A 641 0.98 -47.12 -22.92
C GLN A 641 0.27 -48.52 -22.80
N PRO A 642 -0.31 -48.99 -21.66
CA PRO A 642 -0.91 -48.25 -20.52
C PRO A 642 -0.84 -48.94 -19.12
N VAL A 643 -1.59 -48.37 -18.14
CA VAL A 643 -2.39 -49.02 -17.06
C VAL A 643 -2.02 -48.69 -15.60
N HIS A 644 -3.00 -48.10 -14.89
CA HIS A 644 -3.16 -48.00 -13.43
C HIS A 644 -3.57 -49.35 -12.79
N PRO A 645 -3.25 -49.60 -11.51
CA PRO A 645 -4.30 -49.63 -10.47
C PRO A 645 -3.83 -49.01 -9.13
N ALA A 646 -4.63 -48.22 -8.42
CA ALA A 646 -5.61 -48.57 -7.36
C ALA A 646 -5.01 -48.95 -5.98
N VAL A 647 -5.31 -48.09 -4.99
CA VAL A 647 -5.70 -48.33 -3.57
C VAL A 647 -4.88 -49.34 -2.75
N VAL A 648 -4.16 -48.85 -1.72
CA VAL A 648 -4.48 -48.93 -0.27
C VAL A 648 -3.83 -47.73 0.42
#